data_AF-A0A5M9GPL5-F1
#
_entry.id   AF-A0A5M9GPL5-F1
#
_cell.length_a   1.000
_cell.length_b   1.000
_cell.length_c   1.000
_cell.angle_alpha   90.00
_cell.angle_beta   90.00
_cell.angle_gamma   90.00
#
_symmetry.space_group_name_H-M   'P 1'
#
loop_
_entity.id
_entity.type
_entity.pdbx_description
1 polymer ?
#
loop_
_entity_poly.entity_id
_entity_poly.type
_entity_poly.pdbx_seq_one_letter_code
_entity_poly.pdbx_strand_id
1 'polypeptide(L)'
;MLEQLIIELAKTTKQVEDIKGDKTYWIINKDDKGLDVQTKTSSGQYAKEEPSYFNVSFELLKNAWGKIIAMRTVKSKDFGQVSECNAFLLAFFSQLPFVNVMESGAITFKEFKTDNLPSEKYDKVMLFLEEIMNGTYNPSTLREQTDENLYRVKSNARQDLRLLGFLNESHEMNQLLLNEYVQSEDKNAYIAQLVLRQEYFRHALFVLGLLEKYSKDEKKEALVGLGMTIVRNSLGDNLMVESVAKRRTGNLLDWLEQVGLINGEWIPVEQYAKDDGEKGGSMDSNLREKFLTVLNEYLQARTERFAGHKMGSFVRNEMTTEITRLPFIDHSQYVVTGSVGQGNWAAVPWLAIMNKDITTSTQRGYYIVYLFSEDMERLYLTLAQGVTETTKEEMQKIKEEIREQIHMSQKVKKDDEIFLGTSSKAKGYANSTAAYIAYDVNKMPSEKELVEDLEEMLRYYEGFIAYKEEGTKYEMIYERKEVYLDQQSIIDHVSSYIQSKGFFYEKNDLVNFFLSLKTKPFVILSGISGTGKTKIVQWFAESLGATEENGQFTLIPVRPDWSDSSDLLGYVNLQGEFQERPLIKVLENADANPNRPYFVVLDEMNLARVEYYFSDFLSVIESRKWKDGKIVTSPVIPESITNKHITIPSNVYIIGTVNMDETTHPLSKKVLDRANTIEFNTVNLDYFNFLMDVEEKEAEIVSDSSLATKYLHLKECFKENEDLVRNISNILIEVNKTLETVGAQVGYRIRDEICFYMAYNEQGKLLSFDEALDYQIYQKILPRLAGSDGRTEEVLKQLYVLCANEEYDSGNNDASYAKYPRSANKLSHMLRRFEYDGFTSFWI
;
A
#
# COMPACT_ATOMS: atom_id res chain seq x y z
N MET A 1 -12.32 37.04 -16.56
CA MET A 1 -11.77 35.73 -16.99
C MET A 1 -11.83 34.55 -16.00
N LEU A 2 -11.76 34.73 -14.67
CA LEU A 2 -11.79 33.59 -13.72
C LEU A 2 -13.01 32.67 -13.86
N GLU A 3 -14.17 33.24 -14.15
CA GLU A 3 -15.39 32.47 -14.45
C GLU A 3 -15.22 31.53 -15.65
N GLN A 4 -14.44 31.93 -16.64
CA GLN A 4 -14.19 31.15 -17.84
C GLN A 4 -13.25 29.97 -17.56
N LEU A 5 -12.29 30.14 -16.64
CA LEU A 5 -11.44 29.05 -16.14
C LEU A 5 -12.27 27.91 -15.56
N ILE A 6 -13.29 28.25 -14.77
CA ILE A 6 -14.20 27.26 -14.16
C ILE A 6 -14.98 26.51 -15.24
N ILE A 7 -15.37 27.18 -16.32
CA ILE A 7 -16.03 26.54 -17.47
C ILE A 7 -15.07 25.56 -18.18
N GLU A 8 -13.82 25.93 -18.41
CA GLU A 8 -12.86 25.03 -19.07
C GLU A 8 -12.49 23.83 -18.20
N LEU A 9 -12.40 24.00 -16.87
CA LEU A 9 -12.30 22.88 -15.94
C LEU A 9 -13.53 21.97 -16.07
N ALA A 10 -14.73 22.53 -16.02
CA ALA A 10 -15.98 21.78 -16.18
C ALA A 10 -16.04 20.98 -17.49
N LYS A 11 -15.55 21.56 -18.60
CA LYS A 11 -15.47 20.89 -19.90
C LYS A 11 -14.46 19.75 -19.94
N THR A 12 -13.41 19.76 -19.11
CA THR A 12 -12.37 18.73 -19.09
C THR A 12 -12.60 17.64 -18.04
N THR A 13 -13.26 17.97 -16.92
CA THR A 13 -13.62 17.02 -15.85
C THR A 13 -14.52 15.89 -16.36
N LYS A 14 -14.20 14.64 -16.04
CA LYS A 14 -15.02 13.45 -16.37
C LYS A 14 -15.87 13.00 -15.19
N GLN A 15 -15.29 13.02 -14.00
CA GLN A 15 -15.93 12.64 -12.75
C GLN A 15 -15.39 13.50 -11.60
N VAL A 16 -16.16 13.58 -10.53
CA VAL A 16 -15.79 14.25 -9.28
C VAL A 16 -16.19 13.35 -8.13
N GLU A 17 -15.28 13.07 -7.22
CA GLU A 17 -15.60 12.37 -5.96
C GLU A 17 -16.07 13.38 -4.91
N ASP A 18 -17.12 13.02 -4.17
CA ASP A 18 -17.58 13.82 -3.04
C ASP A 18 -16.48 13.92 -1.97
N ILE A 19 -16.50 14.99 -1.19
CA ILE A 19 -15.48 15.29 -0.17
C ILE A 19 -15.33 14.15 0.87
N LYS A 20 -16.39 13.37 1.09
CA LYS A 20 -16.38 12.23 2.02
C LYS A 20 -16.00 10.89 1.37
N GLY A 21 -15.88 10.82 0.05
CA GLY A 21 -15.66 9.58 -0.71
C GLY A 21 -16.90 8.69 -0.88
N ASP A 22 -18.05 9.11 -0.36
CA ASP A 22 -19.29 8.31 -0.34
C ASP A 22 -20.10 8.36 -1.65
N LYS A 23 -19.76 9.29 -2.56
CA LYS A 23 -20.47 9.48 -3.83
C LYS A 23 -19.51 9.88 -4.95
N THR A 24 -19.81 9.43 -6.16
CA THR A 24 -19.13 9.87 -7.38
C THR A 24 -20.14 10.55 -8.31
N TYR A 25 -19.79 11.76 -8.74
CA TYR A 25 -20.54 12.53 -9.72
C TYR A 25 -19.91 12.34 -11.10
N TRP A 26 -20.66 11.75 -12.03
CA TRP A 26 -20.22 11.53 -13.40
C TRP A 26 -20.79 12.60 -14.32
N ILE A 27 -19.93 13.27 -15.08
CA ILE A 27 -20.35 14.25 -16.09
C ILE A 27 -20.61 13.46 -17.38
N ILE A 28 -21.89 13.16 -17.65
CA ILE A 28 -22.29 12.25 -18.73
C ILE A 28 -22.48 12.98 -20.07
N ASN A 29 -22.79 14.27 -20.03
CA ASN A 29 -22.92 15.09 -21.22
C ASN A 29 -22.47 16.53 -20.93
N LYS A 30 -21.93 17.17 -21.96
CA LYS A 30 -21.40 18.54 -21.93
C LYS A 30 -21.94 19.24 -23.17
N ASP A 31 -22.82 20.22 -22.98
CA ASP A 31 -23.31 21.06 -24.07
C ASP A 31 -22.88 22.52 -23.86
N ASP A 32 -23.28 23.41 -24.77
CA ASP A 32 -22.93 24.84 -24.67
C ASP A 32 -23.65 25.56 -23.52
N LYS A 33 -24.55 24.88 -22.80
CA LYS A 33 -25.41 25.46 -21.75
C LYS A 33 -25.03 24.98 -20.34
N GLY A 34 -24.42 23.81 -20.20
CA GLY A 34 -24.02 23.28 -18.89
C GLY A 34 -23.51 21.84 -18.90
N LEU A 35 -23.57 21.23 -17.72
CA LEU A 35 -23.17 19.85 -17.44
C LEU A 35 -24.40 19.03 -17.05
N ASP A 36 -24.56 17.87 -17.67
CA ASP A 36 -25.49 16.86 -17.16
C ASP A 36 -24.70 15.94 -16.22
N VAL A 37 -25.08 15.97 -14.94
CA VAL A 37 -24.40 15.24 -13.87
C VAL A 37 -25.27 14.08 -13.43
N GLN A 38 -24.69 12.88 -13.45
CA GLN A 38 -25.26 11.67 -12.89
C GLN A 38 -24.56 11.36 -11.57
N THR A 39 -25.31 11.32 -10.47
CA THR A 39 -24.76 10.85 -9.20
C THR A 39 -24.84 9.33 -9.10
N LYS A 40 -23.76 8.72 -8.64
CA LYS A 40 -23.77 7.36 -8.10
C LYS A 40 -23.28 7.40 -6.67
N THR A 41 -24.15 7.02 -5.74
CA THR A 41 -23.77 6.77 -4.35
C THR A 41 -22.92 5.50 -4.28
N SER A 42 -21.82 5.56 -3.55
CA SER A 42 -21.03 4.40 -3.14
C SER A 42 -21.80 3.52 -2.14
N SER A 43 -22.96 4.00 -1.66
CA SER A 43 -23.83 3.33 -0.69
C SER A 43 -25.08 2.63 -1.30
N GLY A 44 -24.95 1.34 -1.58
CA GLY A 44 -26.02 0.34 -1.52
C GLY A 44 -26.70 0.17 -0.16
N GLN A 45 -27.56 1.10 0.24
CA GLN A 45 -28.73 0.81 1.05
C GLN A 45 -29.81 1.84 0.77
N TYR A 46 -30.89 1.38 0.12
CA TYR A 46 -32.06 2.16 -0.30
C TYR A 46 -31.79 3.27 -1.32
N ALA A 47 -31.79 2.86 -2.59
CA ALA A 47 -32.30 3.65 -3.70
C ALA A 47 -32.82 2.65 -4.75
N LYS A 48 -34.09 2.26 -4.77
CA LYS A 48 -35.26 2.95 -5.35
C LYS A 48 -35.16 4.42 -5.80
N GLU A 49 -34.04 5.10 -5.61
CA GLU A 49 -33.77 6.35 -6.31
C GLU A 49 -33.14 5.93 -7.62
N GLU A 50 -33.87 6.17 -8.70
CA GLU A 50 -33.26 6.25 -10.01
C GLU A 50 -32.00 7.14 -9.91
N PRO A 51 -30.93 6.86 -10.68
CA PRO A 51 -29.78 7.75 -10.73
C PRO A 51 -30.26 9.19 -10.80
N SER A 52 -29.88 9.99 -9.79
CA SER A 52 -30.28 11.38 -9.75
C SER A 52 -29.53 12.09 -10.86
N TYR A 53 -30.30 12.70 -11.75
CA TYR A 53 -29.77 13.56 -12.80
C TYR A 53 -30.13 14.99 -12.45
N PHE A 54 -29.11 15.83 -12.43
CA PHE A 54 -29.32 17.26 -12.37
C PHE A 54 -28.41 17.94 -13.38
N ASN A 55 -28.94 19.02 -13.95
CA ASN A 55 -28.18 19.87 -14.85
C ASN A 55 -27.54 21.00 -14.03
N VAL A 56 -26.27 21.25 -14.28
CA VAL A 56 -25.53 22.38 -13.72
C VAL A 56 -25.21 23.32 -14.87
N SER A 57 -25.95 24.42 -14.99
CA SER A 57 -25.69 25.41 -16.02
C SER A 57 -24.36 26.12 -15.79
N PHE A 58 -23.73 26.61 -16.86
CA PHE A 58 -22.51 27.41 -16.70
C PHE A 58 -22.77 28.71 -15.93
N GLU A 59 -23.98 29.28 -16.02
CA GLU A 59 -24.37 30.43 -15.19
C GLU A 59 -24.40 30.08 -13.69
N LEU A 60 -24.86 28.89 -13.34
CA LEU A 60 -24.84 28.41 -11.95
C LEU A 60 -23.40 28.22 -11.44
N LEU A 61 -22.50 27.63 -12.23
CA LEU A 61 -21.08 27.50 -11.87
C LEU A 61 -20.43 28.86 -11.63
N LYS A 62 -20.70 29.86 -12.48
CA LYS A 62 -20.20 31.22 -12.32
C LYS A 62 -20.69 31.87 -11.03
N ASN A 63 -22.00 31.76 -10.76
CA ASN A 63 -22.60 32.29 -9.54
C ASN A 63 -22.06 31.61 -8.28
N ALA A 64 -21.89 30.28 -8.32
CA ALA A 64 -21.31 29.52 -7.21
C ALA A 64 -19.85 29.94 -6.97
N TRP A 65 -19.05 30.08 -8.03
CA TRP A 65 -17.68 30.57 -7.95
C TRP A 65 -17.59 31.98 -7.35
N GLY A 66 -18.47 32.90 -7.77
CA GLY A 66 -18.57 34.23 -7.18
C GLY A 66 -18.87 34.22 -5.68
N LYS A 67 -19.67 33.25 -5.20
CA LYS A 67 -19.90 33.06 -3.76
C LYS A 67 -18.65 32.59 -3.03
N ILE A 68 -17.86 31.68 -3.60
CA ILE A 68 -16.59 31.25 -2.98
C ILE A 68 -15.64 32.43 -2.84
N ILE A 69 -15.52 33.26 -3.88
CA ILE A 69 -14.68 34.47 -3.84
C ILE A 69 -15.15 35.42 -2.72
N ALA A 70 -16.46 35.65 -2.60
CA ALA A 70 -17.00 36.57 -1.60
C ALA A 70 -16.89 36.05 -0.16
N MET A 71 -17.17 34.76 0.05
CA MET A 71 -17.23 34.15 1.40
C MET A 71 -15.88 33.61 1.87
N ARG A 72 -14.95 33.32 0.95
CA ARG A 72 -13.60 32.74 1.17
C ARG A 72 -13.60 31.31 1.66
N THR A 73 -14.47 31.01 2.62
CA THR A 73 -14.74 29.68 3.16
C THR A 73 -16.22 29.38 2.96
N VAL A 74 -16.53 28.29 2.26
CA VAL A 74 -17.90 27.89 1.97
C VAL A 74 -18.15 26.43 2.35
N LYS A 75 -19.38 26.16 2.78
CA LYS A 75 -19.95 24.84 3.01
C LYS A 75 -21.00 24.57 1.94
N SER A 76 -21.37 23.29 1.79
CA SER A 76 -22.40 22.84 0.84
C SER A 76 -23.66 23.71 0.86
N LYS A 77 -24.18 24.04 2.05
CA LYS A 77 -25.42 24.81 2.22
C LYS A 77 -25.37 26.25 1.70
N ASP A 78 -24.18 26.84 1.53
CA ASP A 78 -24.01 28.26 1.21
C ASP A 78 -24.33 28.57 -0.28
N PHE A 79 -24.30 27.54 -1.14
CA PHE A 79 -24.64 27.70 -2.56
C PHE A 79 -26.13 27.91 -2.81
N GLY A 80 -27.01 27.54 -1.87
CA GLY A 80 -28.45 27.82 -1.93
C GLY A 80 -29.21 27.05 -3.01
N GLN A 81 -28.65 25.94 -3.53
CA GLN A 81 -29.33 25.03 -4.45
C GLN A 81 -29.90 23.80 -3.71
N VAL A 82 -30.46 22.86 -4.47
CA VAL A 82 -30.83 21.53 -3.97
C VAL A 82 -29.59 20.84 -3.38
N SER A 83 -29.79 20.08 -2.29
CA SER A 83 -28.71 19.49 -1.49
C SER A 83 -27.67 18.73 -2.32
N GLU A 84 -28.08 18.05 -3.40
CA GLU A 84 -27.19 17.24 -4.22
C GLU A 84 -26.33 18.08 -5.16
N CYS A 85 -26.92 19.09 -5.80
CA CYS A 85 -26.16 20.06 -6.60
C CYS A 85 -25.16 20.84 -5.73
N ASN A 86 -25.53 21.19 -4.50
CA ASN A 86 -24.63 21.86 -3.55
C ASN A 86 -23.41 21.00 -3.20
N ALA A 87 -23.60 19.69 -2.97
CA ALA A 87 -22.52 18.75 -2.69
C ALA A 87 -21.61 18.57 -3.90
N PHE A 88 -22.18 18.44 -5.11
CA PHE A 88 -21.40 18.43 -6.35
C PHE A 88 -20.58 19.70 -6.53
N LEU A 89 -21.16 20.88 -6.36
CA LEU A 89 -20.44 22.15 -6.49
C LEU A 89 -19.26 22.20 -5.52
N LEU A 90 -19.48 21.83 -4.26
CA LEU A 90 -18.42 21.80 -3.25
C LEU A 90 -17.27 20.85 -3.61
N ALA A 91 -17.60 19.64 -4.05
CA ALA A 91 -16.65 18.62 -4.48
C ALA A 91 -15.94 18.99 -5.81
N PHE A 92 -16.64 19.67 -6.72
CA PHE A 92 -16.08 20.13 -7.99
C PHE A 92 -15.04 21.23 -7.76
N PHE A 93 -15.35 22.19 -6.89
CA PHE A 93 -14.40 23.26 -6.56
C PHE A 93 -13.23 22.77 -5.68
N SER A 94 -13.37 21.67 -4.95
CA SER A 94 -12.23 21.08 -4.21
C SER A 94 -11.18 20.43 -5.11
N GLN A 95 -11.48 20.20 -6.39
CA GLN A 95 -10.49 19.71 -7.37
C GLN A 95 -9.49 20.79 -7.81
N LEU A 96 -9.76 22.07 -7.48
CA LEU A 96 -8.85 23.15 -7.82
C LEU A 96 -7.62 23.10 -6.90
N PRO A 97 -6.39 23.13 -7.44
CA PRO A 97 -5.19 22.95 -6.63
C PRO A 97 -5.02 24.04 -5.56
N PHE A 98 -5.59 25.23 -5.78
CA PHE A 98 -5.57 26.38 -4.86
C PHE A 98 -6.75 26.37 -3.85
N VAL A 99 -7.45 25.25 -3.69
CA VAL A 99 -8.55 25.07 -2.72
C VAL A 99 -8.20 23.96 -1.74
N ASN A 100 -8.36 24.21 -0.45
CA ASN A 100 -8.19 23.25 0.62
C ASN A 100 -9.55 22.75 1.12
N VAL A 101 -9.61 21.46 1.46
CA VAL A 101 -10.72 20.84 2.18
C VAL A 101 -10.40 20.85 3.68
N MET A 102 -11.28 21.42 4.49
CA MET A 102 -11.15 21.43 5.95
C MET A 102 -11.78 20.17 6.54
N GLU A 103 -11.35 19.75 7.74
CA GLU A 103 -11.96 18.63 8.49
C GLU A 103 -13.49 18.76 8.66
N SER A 104 -13.99 20.00 8.76
CA SER A 104 -15.42 20.29 8.85
C SER A 104 -16.23 20.01 7.56
N GLY A 105 -15.56 19.58 6.48
CA GLY A 105 -16.14 19.40 5.14
C GLY A 105 -16.38 20.72 4.40
N ALA A 106 -15.88 21.85 4.89
CA ALA A 106 -15.88 23.13 4.18
C ALA A 106 -14.69 23.21 3.23
N ILE A 107 -14.79 24.03 2.18
CA ILE A 107 -13.65 24.37 1.31
C ILE A 107 -13.24 25.83 1.53
N THR A 108 -11.94 26.09 1.43
CA THR A 108 -11.36 27.43 1.57
C THR A 108 -10.20 27.62 0.61
N PHE A 109 -9.88 28.85 0.24
CA PHE A 109 -8.72 29.11 -0.60
C PHE A 109 -7.41 28.86 0.15
N LYS A 110 -6.42 28.29 -0.54
CA LYS A 110 -5.02 28.41 -0.12
C LYS A 110 -4.63 29.88 -0.13
N GLU A 111 -3.92 30.32 0.89
CA GLU A 111 -3.49 31.72 1.01
C GLU A 111 -2.00 31.86 0.77
N PHE A 112 -1.65 32.74 -0.16
CA PHE A 112 -0.28 33.10 -0.48
C PHE A 112 0.00 34.53 -0.06
N LYS A 113 1.26 34.89 0.13
CA LYS A 113 1.70 36.28 0.31
C LYS A 113 2.26 36.81 -1.01
N THR A 114 2.31 38.13 -1.15
CA THR A 114 2.99 38.78 -2.29
C THR A 114 4.44 38.36 -2.44
N ASP A 115 5.05 37.79 -1.39
CA ASP A 115 6.42 37.30 -1.38
C ASP A 115 6.57 35.90 -1.98
N ASN A 116 5.48 35.17 -2.18
CA ASN A 116 5.45 33.91 -2.92
C ASN A 116 5.38 34.12 -4.45
N LEU A 117 5.36 35.38 -4.91
CA LEU A 117 5.27 35.76 -6.32
C LEU A 117 6.49 36.62 -6.70
N PRO A 118 7.00 36.52 -7.94
CA PRO A 118 8.18 37.27 -8.36
C PRO A 118 7.92 38.79 -8.41
N SER A 119 8.84 39.53 -7.78
CA SER A 119 8.83 40.98 -7.58
C SER A 119 9.40 41.74 -8.76
N GLU A 120 10.35 41.13 -9.46
CA GLU A 120 11.10 41.67 -10.57
C GLU A 120 11.20 40.66 -11.73
N LYS A 121 11.58 41.14 -12.91
CA LYS A 121 11.81 40.30 -14.08
C LYS A 121 12.98 39.34 -13.90
N TYR A 122 12.92 38.21 -14.58
CA TYR A 122 13.88 37.11 -14.45
C TYR A 122 15.32 37.55 -14.72
N ASP A 123 15.53 38.26 -15.84
CA ASP A 123 16.83 38.77 -16.27
C ASP A 123 17.53 39.62 -15.20
N LYS A 124 16.78 40.51 -14.54
CA LYS A 124 17.30 41.38 -13.48
C LYS A 124 17.60 40.64 -12.18
N VAL A 125 16.83 39.59 -11.89
CA VAL A 125 17.03 38.76 -10.69
C VAL A 125 18.30 37.94 -10.86
N MET A 126 18.50 37.35 -12.04
CA MET A 126 19.71 36.61 -12.37
C MET A 126 20.93 37.52 -12.46
N LEU A 127 20.79 38.72 -13.03
CA LEU A 127 21.85 39.74 -13.01
C LEU A 127 22.26 40.10 -11.58
N PHE A 128 21.30 40.26 -10.67
CA PHE A 128 21.59 40.56 -9.28
C PHE A 128 22.28 39.38 -8.57
N LEU A 129 21.87 38.14 -8.87
CA LEU A 129 22.55 36.94 -8.37
C LEU A 129 24.03 36.94 -8.80
N GLU A 130 24.31 37.24 -10.07
CA GLU A 130 25.69 37.33 -10.58
C GLU A 130 26.50 38.45 -9.92
N GLU A 131 25.90 39.63 -9.70
CA GLU A 131 26.56 40.73 -9.01
C GLU A 131 26.89 40.39 -7.54
N ILE A 132 25.99 39.67 -6.84
CA ILE A 132 26.25 39.19 -5.48
C ILE A 132 27.38 38.15 -5.49
N MET A 133 27.35 37.21 -6.44
CA MET A 133 28.40 36.19 -6.61
C MET A 133 29.77 36.81 -6.87
N ASN A 134 29.81 37.89 -7.64
CA ASN A 134 31.03 38.63 -7.95
C ASN A 134 31.45 39.59 -6.81
N GLY A 135 30.73 39.60 -5.68
CA GLY A 135 31.01 40.48 -4.54
C GLY A 135 30.75 41.97 -4.81
N THR A 136 29.99 42.29 -5.87
CA THR A 136 29.64 43.67 -6.24
C THR A 136 28.67 44.28 -5.23
N TYR A 137 27.72 43.48 -4.72
CA TYR A 137 26.79 43.89 -3.68
C TYR A 137 26.73 42.88 -2.55
N ASN A 138 26.69 43.36 -1.30
CA ASN A 138 26.32 42.55 -0.14
C ASN A 138 24.79 42.64 0.08
N PRO A 139 24.05 41.51 0.00
CA PRO A 139 22.60 41.51 0.15
C PRO A 139 22.11 42.01 1.51
N SER A 140 22.85 41.79 2.60
CA SER A 140 22.44 42.18 3.96
C SER A 140 22.56 43.68 4.20
N THR A 141 23.53 44.36 3.58
CA THR A 141 23.76 45.82 3.71
C THR A 141 23.39 46.60 2.44
N LEU A 142 22.49 46.07 1.62
CA LEU A 142 22.19 46.59 0.27
C LEU A 142 21.82 48.09 0.25
N ARG A 143 21.10 48.57 1.28
CA ARG A 143 20.63 49.97 1.36
C ARG A 143 21.77 50.99 1.45
N GLU A 144 22.91 50.59 1.97
CA GLU A 144 24.10 51.45 2.12
C GLU A 144 24.92 51.52 0.83
N GLN A 145 24.63 50.65 -0.15
CA GLN A 145 25.44 50.46 -1.37
C GLN A 145 24.77 51.00 -2.64
N THR A 146 23.51 51.47 -2.56
CA THR A 146 22.69 51.85 -3.72
C THR A 146 21.92 53.14 -3.49
N ASP A 147 21.72 53.95 -4.54
CA ASP A 147 20.77 55.08 -4.51
C ASP A 147 19.29 54.60 -4.44
N GLU A 148 18.35 55.52 -4.21
CA GLU A 148 16.93 55.16 -4.02
C GLU A 148 16.30 54.41 -5.19
N ASN A 149 16.69 54.71 -6.44
CA ASN A 149 16.13 54.07 -7.62
C ASN A 149 16.70 52.66 -7.82
N LEU A 150 18.02 52.52 -7.64
CA LEU A 150 18.72 51.26 -7.77
C LEU A 150 18.38 50.31 -6.61
N TYR A 151 18.25 50.84 -5.39
CA TYR A 151 17.85 50.09 -4.20
C TYR A 151 16.53 49.37 -4.42
N ARG A 152 15.55 50.04 -5.02
CA ARG A 152 14.21 49.46 -5.24
C ARG A 152 14.28 48.21 -6.13
N VAL A 153 15.02 48.27 -7.24
CA VAL A 153 15.14 47.14 -8.17
C VAL A 153 15.92 45.99 -7.53
N LYS A 154 17.06 46.29 -6.89
CA LYS A 154 17.91 45.28 -6.25
C LYS A 154 17.24 44.66 -5.02
N SER A 155 16.46 45.42 -4.26
CA SER A 155 15.68 44.90 -3.14
C SER A 155 14.57 43.94 -3.60
N ASN A 156 13.93 44.21 -4.73
CA ASN A 156 12.96 43.28 -5.33
C ASN A 156 13.65 41.99 -5.78
N ALA A 157 14.79 42.10 -6.49
CA ALA A 157 15.58 40.94 -6.89
C ALA A 157 16.08 40.14 -5.67
N ARG A 158 16.49 40.80 -4.58
CA ARG A 158 16.87 40.15 -3.31
C ARG A 158 15.73 39.34 -2.72
N GLN A 159 14.51 39.87 -2.78
CA GLN A 159 13.32 39.14 -2.34
C GLN A 159 13.09 37.89 -3.21
N ASP A 160 13.27 38.00 -4.51
CA ASP A 160 13.05 36.89 -5.44
C ASP A 160 14.16 35.81 -5.34
N LEU A 161 15.38 36.19 -4.97
CA LEU A 161 16.43 35.24 -4.62
C LEU A 161 16.16 34.49 -3.31
N ARG A 162 15.43 35.10 -2.35
CA ARG A 162 14.89 34.36 -1.20
C ARG A 162 13.81 33.39 -1.62
N LEU A 163 12.91 33.82 -2.53
CA LEU A 163 11.88 32.94 -3.09
C LEU A 163 12.49 31.70 -3.76
N LEU A 164 13.62 31.84 -4.46
CA LEU A 164 14.37 30.73 -5.05
C LEU A 164 15.28 29.97 -4.06
N GLY A 165 15.39 30.41 -2.81
CA GLY A 165 16.22 29.78 -1.78
C GLY A 165 17.71 30.10 -1.83
N PHE A 166 18.16 30.97 -2.74
CA PHE A 166 19.55 31.47 -2.80
C PHE A 166 19.90 32.36 -1.61
N LEU A 167 18.90 32.98 -0.97
CA LEU A 167 19.06 33.80 0.22
C LEU A 167 18.15 33.30 1.34
N ASN A 168 18.64 33.32 2.59
CA ASN A 168 17.81 33.11 3.77
C ASN A 168 17.10 34.40 4.23
N GLU A 169 16.33 34.34 5.31
CA GLU A 169 15.62 35.51 5.85
C GLU A 169 16.57 36.61 6.36
N SER A 170 17.78 36.25 6.78
CA SER A 170 18.85 37.17 7.15
C SER A 170 19.64 37.72 5.96
N HIS A 171 19.22 37.40 4.73
CA HIS A 171 19.88 37.77 3.46
C HIS A 171 21.28 37.20 3.30
N GLU A 172 21.58 36.09 3.98
CA GLU A 172 22.82 35.36 3.79
C GLU A 172 22.68 34.40 2.61
N MET A 173 23.74 34.29 1.82
CA MET A 173 23.78 33.41 0.66
C MET A 173 23.77 31.94 1.07
N ASN A 174 22.85 31.18 0.49
CA ASN A 174 22.87 29.73 0.54
C ASN A 174 23.99 29.21 -0.38
N GLN A 175 25.17 29.00 0.22
CA GLN A 175 26.37 28.61 -0.51
C GLN A 175 26.21 27.25 -1.24
N LEU A 176 25.40 26.33 -0.70
CA LEU A 176 25.12 25.05 -1.34
C LEU A 176 24.37 25.28 -2.66
N LEU A 177 23.23 25.95 -2.58
CA LEU A 177 22.35 26.19 -3.73
C LEU A 177 23.03 27.07 -4.79
N LEU A 178 23.90 27.98 -4.35
CA LEU A 178 24.77 28.78 -5.22
C LEU A 178 25.79 27.92 -5.97
N ASN A 179 26.47 27.00 -5.27
CA ASN A 179 27.45 26.11 -5.89
C ASN A 179 26.79 25.19 -6.91
N GLU A 180 25.59 24.67 -6.62
CA GLU A 180 24.80 23.88 -7.55
C GLU A 180 24.44 24.67 -8.81
N TYR A 181 23.96 25.90 -8.64
CA TYR A 181 23.64 26.79 -9.76
C TYR A 181 24.86 27.09 -10.64
N VAL A 182 26.02 27.30 -10.02
CA VAL A 182 27.28 27.55 -10.72
C VAL A 182 27.77 26.33 -11.49
N GLN A 183 27.59 25.13 -10.91
CA GLN A 183 28.03 23.86 -11.49
C GLN A 183 27.06 23.31 -12.55
N SER A 184 25.81 23.78 -12.57
CA SER A 184 24.82 23.31 -13.54
C SER A 184 25.23 23.63 -14.98
N GLU A 185 25.27 22.60 -15.84
CA GLU A 185 25.51 22.76 -17.28
C GLU A 185 24.38 23.55 -17.94
N ASP A 186 23.13 23.32 -17.50
CA ASP A 186 21.96 24.10 -17.89
C ASP A 186 21.41 24.87 -16.68
N LYS A 187 21.75 26.17 -16.65
CA LYS A 187 21.29 27.08 -15.60
C LYS A 187 19.77 27.28 -15.65
N ASN A 188 19.17 27.32 -16.84
CA ASN A 188 17.74 27.57 -16.97
C ASN A 188 16.93 26.35 -16.52
N ALA A 189 17.37 25.13 -16.84
CA ALA A 189 16.75 23.91 -16.33
C ALA A 189 16.82 23.83 -14.80
N TYR A 190 17.95 24.20 -14.21
CA TYR A 190 18.09 24.22 -12.75
C TYR A 190 17.17 25.25 -12.09
N ILE A 191 17.10 26.47 -12.63
CA ILE A 191 16.13 27.46 -12.15
C ILE A 191 14.69 26.97 -12.36
N ALA A 192 14.37 26.32 -13.49
CA ALA A 192 13.04 25.76 -13.73
C ALA A 192 12.62 24.78 -12.62
N GLN A 193 13.55 23.95 -12.14
CA GLN A 193 13.30 23.05 -11.01
C GLN A 193 13.01 23.82 -9.71
N LEU A 194 13.79 24.86 -9.39
CA LEU A 194 13.54 25.71 -8.22
C LEU A 194 12.19 26.45 -8.31
N VAL A 195 11.81 26.87 -9.53
CA VAL A 195 10.53 27.49 -9.83
C VAL A 195 9.38 26.50 -9.61
N LEU A 196 9.51 25.24 -10.04
CA LEU A 196 8.49 24.20 -9.84
C LEU A 196 8.31 23.80 -8.37
N ARG A 197 9.34 23.96 -7.52
CA ARG A 197 9.20 23.81 -6.06
C ARG A 197 8.23 24.83 -5.45
N GLN A 198 8.08 26.00 -6.08
CA GLN A 198 7.19 27.04 -5.61
C GLN A 198 5.74 26.72 -5.95
N GLU A 199 4.93 26.53 -4.92
CA GLU A 199 3.54 26.12 -5.06
C GLU A 199 2.73 27.05 -5.98
N TYR A 200 2.84 28.38 -5.82
CA TYR A 200 2.08 29.33 -6.64
C TYR A 200 2.40 29.24 -8.16
N PHE A 201 3.63 28.88 -8.53
CA PHE A 201 4.00 28.72 -9.95
C PHE A 201 3.30 27.51 -10.57
N ARG A 202 3.18 26.39 -9.84
CA ARG A 202 2.42 25.21 -10.29
C ARG A 202 0.94 25.52 -10.51
N HIS A 203 0.35 26.32 -9.62
CA HIS A 203 -1.03 26.79 -9.79
C HIS A 203 -1.22 27.64 -11.06
N ALA A 204 -0.23 28.48 -11.38
CA ALA A 204 -0.27 29.27 -12.60
C ALA A 204 -0.15 28.40 -13.86
N LEU A 205 0.72 27.38 -13.85
CA LEU A 205 0.84 26.41 -14.94
C LEU A 205 -0.47 25.64 -15.16
N PHE A 206 -1.12 25.18 -14.10
CA PHE A 206 -2.45 24.54 -14.17
C PHE A 206 -3.48 25.44 -14.88
N VAL A 207 -3.54 26.73 -14.51
CA VAL A 207 -4.45 27.70 -15.14
C VAL A 207 -4.12 27.91 -16.62
N LEU A 208 -2.83 28.01 -16.96
CA LEU A 208 -2.41 28.17 -18.36
C LEU A 208 -2.72 26.94 -19.21
N GLY A 209 -2.61 25.74 -18.64
CA GLY A 209 -2.99 24.48 -19.30
C GLY A 209 -4.48 24.41 -19.62
N LEU A 210 -5.35 24.79 -18.69
CA LEU A 210 -6.79 24.85 -18.93
C LEU A 210 -7.18 25.90 -19.99
N LEU A 211 -6.42 26.97 -20.09
CA LEU A 211 -6.68 28.08 -21.01
C LEU A 211 -5.82 28.02 -22.29
N GLU A 212 -5.30 26.84 -22.66
CA GLU A 212 -4.40 26.65 -23.80
C GLU A 212 -4.85 27.38 -25.08
N LYS A 213 -6.16 27.29 -25.38
CA LYS A 213 -6.81 27.82 -26.61
C LYS A 213 -7.13 29.32 -26.57
N TYR A 214 -6.89 29.99 -25.45
CA TYR A 214 -7.23 31.40 -25.25
C TYR A 214 -6.06 32.32 -25.63
N SER A 215 -6.36 33.59 -25.90
CA SER A 215 -5.33 34.58 -26.19
C SER A 215 -4.46 34.86 -24.95
N LYS A 216 -3.25 35.39 -25.18
CA LYS A 216 -2.35 35.81 -24.10
C LYS A 216 -3.01 36.81 -23.14
N ASP A 217 -3.72 37.80 -23.66
CA ASP A 217 -4.35 38.82 -22.82
C ASP A 217 -5.39 38.21 -21.88
N GLU A 218 -6.19 37.25 -22.36
CA GLU A 218 -7.17 36.51 -21.56
C GLU A 218 -6.49 35.61 -20.50
N LYS A 219 -5.42 34.89 -20.87
CA LYS A 219 -4.61 34.10 -19.92
C LYS A 219 -4.06 34.95 -18.79
N LYS A 220 -3.51 36.13 -19.13
CA LYS A 220 -2.97 37.08 -18.17
C LYS A 220 -4.07 37.65 -17.28
N GLU A 221 -5.22 38.01 -17.83
CA GLU A 221 -6.35 38.50 -17.04
C GLU A 221 -6.83 37.44 -16.03
N ALA A 222 -6.85 36.15 -16.41
CA ALA A 222 -7.20 35.05 -15.52
C ALA A 222 -6.21 34.94 -14.34
N LEU A 223 -4.91 34.95 -14.60
CA LEU A 223 -3.87 34.89 -13.56
C LEU A 223 -3.87 36.12 -12.66
N VAL A 224 -4.11 37.33 -13.20
CA VAL A 224 -4.27 38.56 -12.40
C VAL A 224 -5.46 38.42 -11.45
N GLY A 225 -6.59 37.93 -11.96
CA GLY A 225 -7.77 37.67 -11.14
C GLY A 225 -7.49 36.64 -10.04
N LEU A 226 -6.79 35.55 -10.36
CA LEU A 226 -6.41 34.53 -9.39
C LEU A 226 -5.54 35.13 -8.28
N GLY A 227 -4.51 35.89 -8.66
CA GLY A 227 -3.65 36.60 -7.72
C GLY A 227 -4.42 37.52 -6.77
N MET A 228 -5.35 38.32 -7.28
CA MET A 228 -6.21 39.18 -6.45
C MET A 228 -7.14 38.38 -5.52
N THR A 229 -7.44 37.13 -5.88
CA THR A 229 -8.31 36.26 -5.10
C THR A 229 -7.53 35.58 -3.98
N ILE A 230 -6.36 34.97 -4.23
CA ILE A 230 -5.71 34.06 -3.26
C ILE A 230 -4.44 34.63 -2.61
N VAL A 231 -3.98 35.82 -3.02
CA VAL A 231 -2.74 36.42 -2.53
C VAL A 231 -3.05 37.61 -1.61
N ARG A 232 -2.43 37.63 -0.43
CA ARG A 232 -2.44 38.73 0.53
C ARG A 232 -1.14 39.52 0.50
N ASN A 233 -1.19 40.76 0.98
CA ASN A 233 -0.01 41.59 1.16
C ASN A 233 0.93 40.95 2.20
N SER A 234 2.25 40.98 1.98
CA SER A 234 3.20 40.46 2.98
C SER A 234 3.22 41.26 4.28
N LEU A 235 2.82 42.54 4.25
CA LEU A 235 2.80 43.45 5.41
C LEU A 235 1.45 43.48 6.16
N GLY A 236 0.47 42.66 5.78
CA GLY A 236 -0.81 42.58 6.50
C GLY A 236 -1.87 41.76 5.76
N ASP A 237 -3.04 41.58 6.36
CA ASP A 237 -4.02 40.60 5.86
C ASP A 237 -4.85 41.06 4.65
N ASN A 238 -4.54 42.20 4.04
CA ASN A 238 -5.31 42.71 2.89
C ASN A 238 -5.01 41.93 1.62
N LEU A 239 -6.04 41.69 0.79
CA LEU A 239 -5.86 41.10 -0.54
C LEU A 239 -4.98 41.96 -1.45
N MET A 240 -4.28 41.29 -2.36
CA MET A 240 -3.42 41.94 -3.35
C MET A 240 -4.24 42.83 -4.28
N VAL A 241 -3.86 44.11 -4.36
CA VAL A 241 -4.51 45.10 -5.23
C VAL A 241 -4.15 44.88 -6.71
N GLU A 242 -5.05 45.30 -7.61
CA GLU A 242 -4.94 45.04 -9.06
C GLU A 242 -3.61 45.51 -9.68
N SER A 243 -3.12 46.69 -9.30
CA SER A 243 -1.87 47.22 -9.83
C SER A 243 -0.66 46.34 -9.48
N VAL A 244 -0.66 45.75 -8.28
CA VAL A 244 0.39 44.81 -7.84
C VAL A 244 0.20 43.47 -8.53
N ALA A 245 -1.03 42.97 -8.64
CA ALA A 245 -1.34 41.71 -9.30
C ALA A 245 -0.92 41.71 -10.78
N LYS A 246 -1.22 42.79 -11.53
CA LYS A 246 -0.79 42.96 -12.93
C LYS A 246 0.74 42.92 -13.07
N ARG A 247 1.45 43.57 -12.15
CA ARG A 247 2.92 43.59 -12.15
C ARG A 247 3.50 42.22 -11.82
N ARG A 248 3.09 41.61 -10.72
CA ARG A 248 3.57 40.29 -10.26
C ARG A 248 3.29 39.19 -11.28
N THR A 249 2.09 39.19 -11.87
CA THR A 249 1.71 38.24 -12.93
C THR A 249 2.55 38.43 -14.19
N GLY A 250 2.88 39.67 -14.55
CA GLY A 250 3.78 39.95 -15.67
C GLY A 250 5.17 39.33 -15.45
N ASN A 251 5.72 39.47 -14.24
CA ASN A 251 7.00 38.84 -13.89
C ASN A 251 6.88 37.32 -13.82
N LEU A 252 5.78 36.77 -13.32
CA LEU A 252 5.55 35.33 -13.26
C LEU A 252 5.60 34.68 -14.64
N LEU A 253 4.91 35.27 -15.62
CA LEU A 253 4.91 34.78 -17.00
C LEU A 253 6.28 34.94 -17.65
N ASP A 254 6.96 36.06 -17.40
CA ASP A 254 8.33 36.30 -17.83
C ASP A 254 9.27 35.19 -17.32
N TRP A 255 9.20 34.85 -16.03
CA TRP A 255 10.00 33.76 -15.45
C TRP A 255 9.70 32.42 -16.12
N LEU A 256 8.43 32.01 -16.16
CA LEU A 256 8.02 30.72 -16.74
C LEU A 256 8.47 30.56 -18.19
N GLU A 257 8.41 31.64 -18.99
CA GLU A 257 8.82 31.65 -20.39
C GLU A 257 10.35 31.57 -20.53
N GLN A 258 11.10 32.33 -19.70
CA GLN A 258 12.56 32.33 -19.74
C GLN A 258 13.18 31.00 -19.33
N VAL A 259 12.56 30.28 -18.37
CA VAL A 259 13.04 28.97 -17.92
C VAL A 259 12.47 27.80 -18.76
N GLY A 260 11.68 28.09 -19.80
CA GLY A 260 11.17 27.08 -20.74
C GLY A 260 10.02 26.21 -20.21
N LEU A 261 9.33 26.62 -19.15
CA LEU A 261 8.16 25.91 -18.62
C LEU A 261 6.90 26.20 -19.45
N ILE A 262 6.86 27.34 -20.13
CA ILE A 262 5.81 27.69 -21.09
C ILE A 262 6.45 28.15 -22.40
N ASN A 263 5.75 27.92 -23.51
CA ASN A 263 6.19 28.41 -24.81
C ASN A 263 5.82 29.88 -25.04
N GLY A 264 6.21 30.39 -26.22
CA GLY A 264 5.90 31.76 -26.66
C GLY A 264 4.41 32.06 -26.85
N GLU A 265 3.48 31.14 -26.63
CA GLU A 265 2.02 31.38 -26.57
C GLU A 265 1.46 31.20 -25.14
N TRP A 266 2.35 31.10 -24.15
CA TRP A 266 2.03 30.79 -22.76
C TRP A 266 1.23 29.50 -22.59
N ILE A 267 1.65 28.46 -23.32
CA ILE A 267 1.14 27.09 -23.17
C ILE A 267 2.22 26.27 -22.42
N PRO A 268 1.87 25.54 -21.35
CA PRO A 268 2.80 24.66 -20.66
C PRO A 268 3.38 23.58 -21.57
N VAL A 269 4.68 23.29 -21.43
CA VAL A 269 5.35 22.23 -22.20
C VAL A 269 4.95 20.85 -21.64
N GLU A 270 4.55 19.90 -22.51
CA GLU A 270 3.94 18.61 -22.14
C GLU A 270 4.71 17.80 -21.07
N GLN A 271 6.05 17.90 -21.05
CA GLN A 271 6.92 17.22 -20.09
C GLN A 271 6.68 17.64 -18.62
N TYR A 272 5.97 18.75 -18.39
CA TYR A 272 5.67 19.28 -17.04
C TYR A 272 4.16 19.41 -16.77
N ALA A 273 3.30 18.96 -17.69
CA ALA A 273 1.87 19.25 -17.68
C ALA A 273 0.97 18.09 -17.20
N LYS A 274 1.52 16.92 -16.88
CA LYS A 274 0.75 15.69 -16.59
C LYS A 274 0.77 15.17 -15.15
N ASP A 275 1.33 15.92 -14.21
CA ASP A 275 1.69 15.37 -12.88
C ASP A 275 0.83 15.85 -11.71
N ASP A 276 -0.46 16.17 -11.93
CA ASP A 276 -1.40 16.53 -10.84
C ASP A 276 -2.66 15.62 -10.81
N GLY A 277 -2.59 14.40 -11.37
CA GLY A 277 -3.73 13.47 -11.42
C GLY A 277 -3.47 12.03 -10.95
N GLU A 278 -2.21 11.62 -10.76
CA GLU A 278 -1.87 10.28 -10.27
C GLU A 278 -0.98 10.37 -9.03
N LYS A 279 -1.29 9.58 -8.01
CA LYS A 279 -0.50 9.46 -6.79
C LYS A 279 0.91 8.95 -7.14
N GLY A 280 1.93 9.71 -6.78
CA GLY A 280 3.31 9.24 -6.63
C GLY A 280 4.30 9.99 -7.52
N GLY A 281 5.07 10.90 -6.91
CA GLY A 281 6.10 11.67 -7.59
C GLY A 281 7.19 10.79 -8.20
N SER A 282 7.60 11.17 -9.41
CA SER A 282 8.84 10.76 -10.03
C SER A 282 9.55 12.03 -10.53
N MET A 283 10.41 12.62 -9.69
CA MET A 283 11.53 13.42 -10.21
C MET A 283 12.60 12.42 -10.67
N ASP A 284 13.07 12.54 -11.92
CA ASP A 284 14.24 11.79 -12.41
C ASP A 284 15.49 12.23 -11.61
N SER A 285 15.89 11.46 -10.60
CA SER A 285 17.22 11.55 -9.98
C SER A 285 18.26 10.84 -10.84
N ASN A 286 19.54 11.12 -10.62
CA ASN A 286 20.65 10.47 -11.34
C ASN A 286 21.74 9.92 -10.41
N LEU A 287 21.33 9.29 -9.31
CA LEU A 287 22.22 8.66 -8.34
C LEU A 287 23.02 7.52 -8.95
N ARG A 288 22.40 6.69 -9.79
CA ARG A 288 23.01 5.51 -10.40
C ARG A 288 24.23 5.86 -11.23
N GLU A 289 24.10 6.83 -12.13
CA GLU A 289 25.22 7.26 -12.98
C GLU A 289 26.33 7.84 -12.12
N LYS A 290 25.99 8.67 -11.13
CA LYS A 290 26.98 9.30 -10.25
C LYS A 290 27.76 8.28 -9.41
N PHE A 291 27.11 7.25 -8.88
CA PHE A 291 27.79 6.17 -8.18
C PHE A 291 28.72 5.38 -9.12
N LEU A 292 28.27 5.06 -10.33
CA LEU A 292 29.09 4.39 -11.34
C LEU A 292 30.31 5.22 -11.75
N THR A 293 30.19 6.54 -11.85
CA THR A 293 31.32 7.43 -12.13
C THR A 293 32.41 7.31 -11.06
N VAL A 294 32.03 7.31 -9.77
CA VAL A 294 33.01 7.11 -8.69
C VAL A 294 33.62 5.71 -8.76
N LEU A 295 32.80 4.67 -8.91
CA LEU A 295 33.28 3.29 -8.94
C LEU A 295 34.29 3.06 -10.08
N ASN A 296 34.08 3.67 -11.25
CA ASN A 296 34.94 3.49 -12.42
C ASN A 296 36.19 4.38 -12.43
N GLU A 297 36.10 5.61 -11.93
CA GLU A 297 37.17 6.61 -12.12
C GLU A 297 38.02 6.86 -10.87
N TYR A 298 37.55 6.47 -9.68
CA TYR A 298 38.21 6.85 -8.42
C TYR A 298 39.59 6.22 -8.24
N LEU A 299 39.80 4.97 -8.68
CA LEU A 299 41.12 4.32 -8.59
C LEU A 299 42.19 5.06 -9.39
N GLN A 300 41.83 5.55 -10.58
CA GLN A 300 42.73 6.37 -11.40
C GLN A 300 42.97 7.72 -10.72
N ALA A 301 41.90 8.42 -10.30
CA ALA A 301 41.99 9.70 -9.60
C ALA A 301 42.91 9.64 -8.37
N ARG A 302 42.92 8.50 -7.66
CA ARG A 302 43.77 8.27 -6.48
C ARG A 302 45.28 8.26 -6.80
N THR A 303 45.66 8.01 -8.05
CA THR A 303 47.06 8.10 -8.51
C THR A 303 47.47 9.54 -8.86
N GLU A 304 46.50 10.44 -9.00
CA GLU A 304 46.69 11.83 -9.39
C GLU A 304 46.79 12.75 -8.16
N ARG A 305 47.16 14.01 -8.40
CA ARG A 305 47.30 15.01 -7.34
C ARG A 305 45.95 15.28 -6.67
N PHE A 306 45.87 15.10 -5.35
CA PHE A 306 44.65 15.28 -4.54
C PHE A 306 44.07 16.71 -4.58
N ALA A 307 44.93 17.72 -4.41
CA ALA A 307 44.48 19.10 -4.25
C ALA A 307 43.81 19.63 -5.53
N GLY A 308 42.53 19.98 -5.43
CA GLY A 308 41.74 20.56 -6.53
C GLY A 308 41.26 19.54 -7.58
N HIS A 309 41.36 18.23 -7.32
CA HIS A 309 40.95 17.21 -8.27
C HIS A 309 39.42 17.15 -8.47
N LYS A 310 38.97 17.00 -9.71
CA LYS A 310 37.54 16.96 -10.10
C LYS A 310 36.74 15.90 -9.35
N MET A 311 37.25 14.66 -9.28
CA MET A 311 36.63 13.59 -8.47
C MET A 311 36.40 13.99 -7.00
N GLY A 312 37.27 14.82 -6.43
CA GLY A 312 37.10 15.31 -5.08
C GLY A 312 36.00 16.37 -4.93
N SER A 313 35.75 17.20 -5.94
CA SER A 313 34.60 18.12 -5.95
C SER A 313 33.31 17.38 -6.30
N PHE A 314 33.38 16.39 -7.19
CA PHE A 314 32.25 15.55 -7.61
C PHE A 314 31.58 14.86 -6.41
N VAL A 315 32.37 14.13 -5.60
CA VAL A 315 31.83 13.44 -4.41
C VAL A 315 31.37 14.41 -3.31
N ARG A 316 32.08 15.54 -3.12
CA ARG A 316 31.76 16.49 -2.05
C ARG A 316 30.56 17.38 -2.35
N ASN A 317 30.29 17.65 -3.61
CA ASN A 317 29.30 18.63 -4.05
C ASN A 317 28.24 17.99 -4.94
N GLU A 318 28.61 17.44 -6.10
CA GLU A 318 27.62 16.98 -7.09
C GLU A 318 26.79 15.79 -6.59
N MET A 319 27.40 14.88 -5.84
CA MET A 319 26.71 13.75 -5.22
C MET A 319 25.91 14.13 -3.98
N THR A 320 26.46 15.01 -3.12
CA THR A 320 25.74 15.48 -1.92
C THR A 320 24.48 16.23 -2.31
N THR A 321 24.58 17.07 -3.33
CA THR A 321 23.47 17.77 -3.98
C THR A 321 22.41 16.81 -4.51
N GLU A 322 22.80 15.75 -5.22
CA GLU A 322 21.84 14.81 -5.80
C GLU A 322 20.95 14.18 -4.74
N ILE A 323 21.57 13.68 -3.66
CA ILE A 323 20.84 13.14 -2.52
C ILE A 323 19.97 14.21 -1.86
N THR A 324 20.51 15.41 -1.69
CA THR A 324 19.78 16.54 -1.11
C THR A 324 18.55 16.90 -1.97
N ARG A 325 18.49 16.60 -3.27
CA ARG A 325 17.30 16.94 -4.08
C ARG A 325 16.13 15.98 -3.93
N LEU A 326 16.33 14.82 -3.30
CA LEU A 326 15.29 13.81 -3.16
C LEU A 326 14.13 14.32 -2.27
N PRO A 327 12.87 14.05 -2.63
CA PRO A 327 11.69 14.69 -2.02
C PRO A 327 11.49 14.35 -0.54
N PHE A 328 12.06 13.25 -0.07
CA PHE A 328 11.98 12.79 1.32
C PHE A 328 13.15 13.27 2.21
N ILE A 329 14.12 14.02 1.65
CA ILE A 329 15.23 14.59 2.43
C ILE A 329 14.86 15.99 2.90
N ASP A 330 14.49 16.14 4.16
CA ASP A 330 14.26 17.46 4.75
C ASP A 330 15.59 18.16 5.08
N HIS A 331 15.92 19.25 4.37
CA HIS A 331 17.16 20.01 4.60
C HIS A 331 17.18 20.77 5.92
N SER A 332 16.01 20.97 6.53
CA SER A 332 15.93 21.55 7.86
C SER A 332 16.44 20.56 8.91
N GLN A 333 16.20 19.27 8.71
CA GLN A 333 16.54 18.17 9.63
C GLN A 333 17.87 17.47 9.30
N TYR A 334 18.21 17.27 8.03
CA TYR A 334 19.36 16.48 7.59
C TYR A 334 20.51 17.32 7.00
N VAL A 335 21.73 16.79 7.12
CA VAL A 335 22.96 17.27 6.48
C VAL A 335 23.60 16.14 5.68
N VAL A 336 23.85 16.39 4.40
CA VAL A 336 24.55 15.45 3.50
C VAL A 336 26.00 15.91 3.29
N THR A 337 26.97 15.04 3.48
CA THR A 337 28.40 15.36 3.37
C THR A 337 29.18 14.25 2.67
N GLY A 338 29.95 14.60 1.64
CA GLY A 338 30.86 13.68 0.96
C GLY A 338 32.30 13.86 1.40
N SER A 339 33.11 12.81 1.35
CA SER A 339 34.55 12.90 1.58
C SER A 339 35.33 11.89 0.75
N VAL A 340 36.42 12.38 0.17
CA VAL A 340 37.43 11.58 -0.51
C VAL A 340 38.78 11.65 0.22
N GLY A 341 38.77 12.04 1.50
CA GLY A 341 39.95 12.29 2.33
C GLY A 341 40.19 13.79 2.60
N GLN A 342 41.14 14.09 3.47
CA GLN A 342 41.58 15.44 3.84
C GLN A 342 43.10 15.54 3.67
N GLY A 343 43.55 16.27 2.65
CA GLY A 343 44.98 16.41 2.30
C GLY A 343 45.57 15.26 1.46
N ASN A 344 45.07 14.03 1.64
CA ASN A 344 45.40 12.86 0.83
C ASN A 344 44.12 12.10 0.45
N TRP A 345 44.17 11.34 -0.65
CA TRP A 345 43.06 10.47 -1.06
C TRP A 345 42.74 9.41 -0.01
N ALA A 346 41.46 9.24 0.28
CA ALA A 346 40.96 8.16 1.12
C ALA A 346 41.03 6.83 0.37
N ALA A 347 41.32 5.75 1.09
CA ALA A 347 41.18 4.41 0.54
C ALA A 347 39.70 4.06 0.33
N VAL A 348 38.84 4.52 1.25
CA VAL A 348 37.37 4.38 1.26
C VAL A 348 36.77 5.79 1.23
N PRO A 349 36.39 6.33 0.06
CA PRO A 349 35.55 7.51 -0.01
C PRO A 349 34.15 7.20 0.51
N TRP A 350 33.41 8.23 0.91
CA TRP A 350 32.09 8.06 1.50
C TRP A 350 31.18 9.28 1.32
N LEU A 351 29.88 9.06 1.51
CA LEU A 351 28.82 10.07 1.45
C LEU A 351 27.82 9.83 2.60
N ALA A 352 27.85 10.69 3.61
CA ALA A 352 27.07 10.56 4.85
C ALA A 352 25.84 11.48 4.85
N ILE A 353 24.76 11.02 5.45
CA ILE A 353 23.49 11.72 5.65
C ILE A 353 23.19 11.65 7.16
N MET A 354 23.22 12.80 7.81
CA MET A 354 23.20 12.90 9.27
C MET A 354 22.02 13.77 9.72
N ASN A 355 21.25 13.31 10.70
CA ASN A 355 20.22 14.11 11.34
C ASN A 355 20.89 15.09 12.32
N LYS A 356 20.60 16.39 12.18
CA LYS A 356 21.26 17.48 12.92
C LYS A 356 21.06 17.40 14.43
N ASP A 357 19.96 16.81 14.89
CA ASP A 357 19.66 16.64 16.31
C ASP A 357 20.52 15.54 16.95
N ILE A 358 21.00 14.60 16.13
CA ILE A 358 21.86 13.49 16.57
C ILE A 358 23.33 13.82 16.40
N THR A 359 23.74 14.17 15.18
CA THR A 359 25.13 14.47 14.87
C THR A 359 25.26 15.29 13.60
N THR A 360 26.28 16.14 13.56
CA THR A 360 26.73 16.84 12.35
C THR A 360 28.16 16.45 11.98
N SER A 361 28.71 15.41 12.63
CA SER A 361 30.08 14.93 12.44
C SER A 361 30.10 13.41 12.27
N THR A 362 30.84 12.93 11.28
CA THR A 362 31.04 11.48 11.07
C THR A 362 31.97 10.84 12.11
N GLN A 363 32.52 11.63 13.04
CA GLN A 363 33.41 11.14 14.10
C GLN A 363 32.65 10.59 15.33
N ARG A 364 31.36 10.94 15.48
CA ARG A 364 30.50 10.55 16.60
C ARG A 364 29.04 10.37 16.17
N GLY A 365 28.27 9.69 17.01
CA GLY A 365 26.85 9.44 16.75
C GLY A 365 26.64 8.39 15.66
N TYR A 366 25.38 8.21 15.26
CA TYR A 366 24.94 7.24 14.28
C TYR A 366 24.23 7.95 13.13
N TYR A 367 24.40 7.44 11.91
CA TYR A 367 23.99 8.11 10.68
C TYR A 367 23.95 7.14 9.48
N ILE A 368 23.28 7.55 8.41
CA ILE A 368 23.31 6.84 7.13
C ILE A 368 24.56 7.24 6.36
N VAL A 369 25.28 6.28 5.77
CA VAL A 369 26.46 6.56 4.95
C VAL A 369 26.64 5.55 3.83
N TYR A 370 26.89 6.06 2.63
CA TYR A 370 27.41 5.30 1.52
C TYR A 370 28.92 5.14 1.65
N LEU A 371 29.41 3.90 1.62
CA LEU A 371 30.84 3.54 1.72
C LEU A 371 31.27 2.80 0.45
N PHE A 372 32.33 3.26 -0.19
CA PHE A 372 32.89 2.60 -1.37
C PHE A 372 34.04 1.66 -0.97
N SER A 373 34.08 0.43 -1.49
CA SER A 373 35.18 -0.49 -1.21
C SER A 373 36.52 0.02 -1.76
N GLU A 374 37.65 -0.40 -1.17
CA GLU A 374 39.00 0.07 -1.53
C GLU A 374 39.38 -0.18 -3.00
N ASP A 375 38.81 -1.24 -3.58
CA ASP A 375 38.93 -1.69 -4.96
C ASP A 375 37.87 -1.07 -5.89
N MET A 376 36.92 -0.31 -5.36
CA MET A 376 35.79 0.29 -6.08
C MET A 376 34.91 -0.72 -6.82
N GLU A 377 34.94 -2.00 -6.44
CA GLU A 377 34.04 -3.03 -6.99
C GLU A 377 32.65 -3.01 -6.35
N ARG A 378 32.53 -2.40 -5.15
CA ARG A 378 31.29 -2.38 -4.37
C ARG A 378 31.00 -1.02 -3.75
N LEU A 379 29.70 -0.73 -3.66
CA LEU A 379 29.14 0.38 -2.88
C LEU A 379 28.25 -0.20 -1.78
N TYR A 380 28.32 0.37 -0.58
CA TYR A 380 27.50 -0.05 0.54
C TYR A 380 26.66 1.12 1.05
N LEU A 381 25.34 0.99 1.09
CA LEU A 381 24.47 1.91 1.83
C LEU A 381 24.33 1.41 3.26
N THR A 382 24.81 2.15 4.25
CA THR A 382 24.95 1.64 5.61
C THR A 382 24.29 2.53 6.65
N LEU A 383 23.80 1.92 7.73
CA LEU A 383 23.55 2.59 9.01
C LEU A 383 24.78 2.33 9.90
N ALA A 384 25.60 3.35 10.09
CA ALA A 384 26.90 3.25 10.71
C ALA A 384 27.08 4.26 11.86
N GLN A 385 28.18 4.07 12.59
CA GLN A 385 28.54 4.89 13.74
C GLN A 385 29.92 5.51 13.58
N GLY A 386 30.12 6.65 14.25
CA GLY A 386 31.41 7.33 14.29
C GLY A 386 32.49 6.52 15.03
N VAL A 387 33.60 6.24 14.36
CA VAL A 387 34.70 5.39 14.89
C VAL A 387 35.77 6.14 15.70
N THR A 388 35.71 7.47 15.73
CA THR A 388 36.80 8.30 16.26
C THR A 388 36.58 8.69 17.71
N GLU A 389 35.35 9.06 18.07
CA GLU A 389 34.99 9.54 19.41
C GLU A 389 34.15 8.52 20.21
N THR A 390 33.74 7.40 19.61
CA THR A 390 32.95 6.35 20.27
C THR A 390 33.83 5.15 20.64
N THR A 391 33.69 4.65 21.87
CA THR A 391 34.46 3.50 22.35
C THR A 391 34.03 2.20 21.66
N LYS A 392 34.88 1.17 21.66
CA LYS A 392 34.54 -0.13 21.05
C LYS A 392 33.36 -0.80 21.74
N GLU A 393 33.26 -0.71 23.08
CA GLU A 393 32.13 -1.28 23.81
C GLU A 393 30.82 -0.56 23.47
N GLU A 394 30.83 0.77 23.39
CA GLU A 394 29.63 1.55 23.03
C GLU A 394 29.19 1.31 21.58
N MET A 395 30.13 1.22 20.65
CA MET A 395 29.81 0.89 19.25
C MET A 395 29.14 -0.48 19.13
N GLN A 396 29.67 -1.48 19.83
CA GLN A 396 29.10 -2.83 19.84
C GLN A 396 27.69 -2.82 20.44
N LYS A 397 27.50 -2.10 21.55
CA LYS A 397 26.20 -1.98 22.22
C LYS A 397 25.15 -1.33 21.32
N ILE A 398 25.45 -0.17 20.72
CA ILE A 398 24.51 0.53 19.83
C ILE A 398 24.23 -0.32 18.58
N LYS A 399 25.24 -1.05 18.08
CA LYS A 399 25.10 -1.95 16.95
C LYS A 399 24.14 -3.10 17.25
N GLU A 400 24.27 -3.73 18.41
CA GLU A 400 23.32 -4.74 18.90
C GLU A 400 21.93 -4.16 19.09
N GLU A 401 21.81 -2.99 19.73
CA GLU A 401 20.53 -2.29 19.92
C GLU A 401 19.85 -1.98 18.57
N ILE A 402 20.57 -1.48 17.57
CA ILE A 402 20.00 -1.25 16.23
C ILE A 402 19.49 -2.56 15.62
N ARG A 403 20.30 -3.63 15.69
CA ARG A 403 19.95 -4.94 15.07
C ARG A 403 18.78 -5.64 15.75
N GLU A 404 18.64 -5.46 17.06
CA GLU A 404 17.58 -6.06 17.88
C GLU A 404 16.29 -5.25 17.88
N GLN A 405 16.38 -3.91 17.93
CA GLN A 405 15.21 -3.05 18.10
C GLN A 405 14.61 -2.59 16.77
N ILE A 406 15.43 -2.49 15.71
CA ILE A 406 14.97 -2.04 14.40
C ILE A 406 14.83 -3.22 13.44
N HIS A 407 13.58 -3.53 13.09
CA HIS A 407 13.25 -4.59 12.16
C HIS A 407 13.47 -4.10 10.72
N MET A 408 14.45 -4.68 10.02
CA MET A 408 14.85 -4.30 8.65
C MET A 408 14.49 -5.39 7.63
N SER A 409 14.28 -5.01 6.37
CA SER A 409 14.02 -5.93 5.24
C SER A 409 15.22 -6.84 4.93
N GLN A 410 15.02 -7.97 4.24
CA GLN A 410 16.13 -8.91 3.96
C GLN A 410 17.22 -8.35 3.06
N LYS A 411 16.93 -7.34 2.23
CA LYS A 411 17.98 -6.66 1.45
C LYS A 411 19.00 -5.95 2.34
N VAL A 412 18.64 -5.63 3.58
CA VAL A 412 19.52 -5.03 4.57
C VAL A 412 20.18 -6.12 5.42
N LYS A 413 21.47 -6.33 5.20
CA LYS A 413 22.29 -7.25 5.97
C LYS A 413 22.60 -6.71 7.35
N LYS A 414 22.41 -7.56 8.37
CA LYS A 414 22.68 -7.29 9.80
C LYS A 414 23.80 -8.17 10.35
N ASP A 415 24.74 -8.53 9.49
CA ASP A 415 25.92 -9.35 9.80
C ASP A 415 27.20 -8.51 9.82
N ASP A 416 28.33 -9.15 10.11
CA ASP A 416 29.66 -8.53 10.11
C ASP A 416 30.47 -8.91 8.85
N GLU A 417 29.80 -9.30 7.77
CA GLU A 417 30.43 -9.73 6.51
C GLU A 417 30.74 -8.58 5.55
N ILE A 418 30.39 -7.34 5.90
CA ILE A 418 30.72 -6.17 5.10
C ILE A 418 32.23 -6.07 4.86
N PHE A 419 32.62 -6.07 3.59
CA PHE A 419 34.03 -6.05 3.19
C PHE A 419 34.35 -4.79 2.39
N LEU A 420 34.93 -3.80 3.08
CA LEU A 420 35.37 -2.55 2.46
C LEU A 420 36.84 -2.60 2.00
N GLY A 421 37.61 -3.61 2.38
CA GLY A 421 39.03 -3.71 2.07
C GLY A 421 39.89 -4.10 3.27
N THR A 422 41.21 -4.02 3.12
CA THR A 422 42.16 -4.59 4.10
C THR A 422 42.80 -3.54 5.01
N SER A 423 42.72 -2.24 4.68
CA SER A 423 43.30 -1.20 5.53
C SER A 423 42.64 -1.11 6.90
N SER A 424 43.39 -0.55 7.85
CA SER A 424 42.86 -0.31 9.20
C SER A 424 41.61 0.58 9.21
N LYS A 425 41.46 1.51 8.25
CA LYS A 425 40.28 2.37 8.15
C LYS A 425 39.09 1.63 7.57
N ALA A 426 39.28 0.82 6.54
CA ALA A 426 38.24 -0.04 5.96
C ALA A 426 37.66 -1.00 7.02
N LYS A 427 38.53 -1.66 7.79
CA LYS A 427 38.12 -2.49 8.94
C LYS A 427 37.40 -1.68 10.03
N GLY A 428 37.84 -0.45 10.27
CA GLY A 428 37.18 0.47 11.20
C GLY A 428 35.72 0.75 10.81
N TYR A 429 35.50 1.13 9.55
CA TYR A 429 34.16 1.36 9.02
C TYR A 429 33.29 0.10 9.03
N ALA A 430 33.83 -1.04 8.59
CA ALA A 430 33.13 -2.32 8.63
C ALA A 430 32.65 -2.68 10.05
N ASN A 431 33.51 -2.47 11.06
CA ASN A 431 33.16 -2.76 12.45
C ASN A 431 32.09 -1.81 13.01
N SER A 432 32.02 -0.55 12.55
CA SER A 432 31.04 0.43 13.03
C SER A 432 29.72 0.42 12.27
N THR A 433 29.63 -0.35 11.19
CA THR A 433 28.38 -0.61 10.47
C THR A 433 27.49 -1.53 11.29
N ALA A 434 26.27 -1.07 11.58
CA ALA A 434 25.25 -1.90 12.21
C ALA A 434 24.47 -2.71 11.16
N ALA A 435 24.12 -2.08 10.04
CA ALA A 435 23.35 -2.71 8.98
C ALA A 435 23.70 -2.10 7.62
N TYR A 436 23.58 -2.87 6.52
CA TYR A 436 23.97 -2.40 5.20
C TYR A 436 23.25 -3.08 4.03
N ILE A 437 23.13 -2.37 2.91
CA ILE A 437 22.80 -2.91 1.58
C ILE A 437 24.09 -2.87 0.74
N ALA A 438 24.39 -3.93 0.00
CA ALA A 438 25.60 -4.05 -0.82
C ALA A 438 25.26 -4.03 -2.31
N TYR A 439 25.94 -3.18 -3.07
CA TYR A 439 25.80 -3.05 -4.52
C TYR A 439 27.10 -3.45 -5.21
N ASP A 440 27.01 -4.35 -6.17
CA ASP A 440 28.13 -4.74 -7.04
C ASP A 440 28.14 -3.84 -8.28
N VAL A 441 29.32 -3.33 -8.66
CA VAL A 441 29.46 -2.43 -9.82
C VAL A 441 28.91 -3.04 -11.12
N ASN A 442 29.04 -4.36 -11.30
CA ASN A 442 28.56 -5.06 -12.50
C ASN A 442 27.05 -5.34 -12.48
N LYS A 443 26.43 -5.22 -11.30
CA LYS A 443 24.99 -5.44 -11.07
C LYS A 443 24.37 -4.24 -10.37
N MET A 444 24.79 -3.03 -10.75
CA MET A 444 24.32 -1.81 -10.12
C MET A 444 22.81 -1.65 -10.34
N PRO A 445 21.99 -1.51 -9.27
CA PRO A 445 20.54 -1.41 -9.33
C PRO A 445 20.02 -0.26 -10.19
N SER A 446 18.71 -0.26 -10.45
CA SER A 446 18.06 0.84 -11.17
C SER A 446 18.06 2.14 -10.35
N GLU A 447 17.89 3.29 -11.01
CA GLU A 447 17.78 4.59 -10.32
C GLU A 447 16.67 4.58 -9.25
N LYS A 448 15.49 4.08 -9.65
CA LYS A 448 14.34 3.94 -8.78
C LYS A 448 14.65 3.11 -7.53
N GLU A 449 15.33 1.99 -7.70
CA GLU A 449 15.69 1.09 -6.60
C GLU A 449 16.69 1.72 -5.63
N LEU A 450 17.70 2.47 -6.12
CA LEU A 450 18.64 3.19 -5.26
C LEU A 450 17.97 4.30 -4.43
N VAL A 451 16.98 4.98 -5.01
CA VAL A 451 16.19 5.99 -4.31
C VAL A 451 15.31 5.35 -3.24
N GLU A 452 14.62 4.27 -3.58
CA GLU A 452 13.75 3.51 -2.66
C GLU A 452 14.56 2.90 -1.51
N ASP A 453 15.75 2.36 -1.79
CA ASP A 453 16.69 1.86 -0.78
C ASP A 453 17.15 2.94 0.19
N LEU A 454 17.46 4.14 -0.32
CA LEU A 454 17.87 5.25 0.51
C LEU A 454 16.74 5.75 1.40
N GLU A 455 15.55 5.92 0.83
CA GLU A 455 14.36 6.31 1.59
C GLU A 455 14.07 5.29 2.69
N GLU A 456 14.22 4.00 2.38
CA GLU A 456 14.04 2.92 3.34
C GLU A 456 15.06 2.94 4.48
N MET A 457 16.34 3.16 4.17
CA MET A 457 17.39 3.24 5.18
C MET A 457 17.24 4.46 6.08
N LEU A 458 16.75 5.58 5.56
CA LEU A 458 16.44 6.77 6.36
C LEU A 458 15.25 6.56 7.29
N ARG A 459 14.24 5.79 6.87
CA ARG A 459 13.17 5.38 7.79
C ARG A 459 13.72 4.58 8.97
N TYR A 460 14.58 3.57 8.74
CA TYR A 460 15.23 2.83 9.83
C TYR A 460 16.00 3.73 10.79
N TYR A 461 16.71 4.72 10.24
CA TYR A 461 17.46 5.68 11.01
C TYR A 461 16.56 6.53 11.92
N GLU A 462 15.48 7.12 11.39
CA GLU A 462 14.51 7.89 12.18
C GLU A 462 13.78 7.03 13.22
N GLY A 463 13.47 5.77 12.89
CA GLY A 463 12.89 4.84 13.87
C GLY A 463 13.81 4.59 15.06
N PHE A 464 15.11 4.50 14.82
CA PHE A 464 16.08 4.35 15.90
C PHE A 464 16.26 5.64 16.72
N ILE A 465 16.16 6.80 16.08
CA ILE A 465 16.17 8.09 16.78
C ILE A 465 14.99 8.17 17.76
N ALA A 466 13.78 7.89 17.28
CA ALA A 466 12.58 7.93 18.09
C ALA A 466 12.62 6.91 19.26
N TYR A 467 13.13 5.70 19.00
CA TYR A 467 13.39 4.70 20.05
C TYR A 467 14.30 5.25 21.17
N LYS A 468 15.36 5.98 20.81
CA LYS A 468 16.30 6.56 21.77
C LYS A 468 15.71 7.72 22.58
N GLU A 469 14.77 8.47 22.03
CA GLU A 469 14.16 9.63 22.68
C GLU A 469 13.05 9.26 23.68
N GLU A 470 12.21 8.25 23.37
CA GLU A 470 11.03 7.93 24.19
C GLU A 470 11.23 6.76 25.16
N GLY A 471 12.30 5.96 25.04
CA GLY A 471 12.54 4.78 25.88
C GLY A 471 11.53 3.65 25.68
N THR A 472 10.69 3.76 24.65
CA THR A 472 9.65 2.82 24.25
C THR A 472 10.17 1.95 23.11
N LYS A 473 9.84 0.65 23.07
CA LYS A 473 10.05 -0.18 21.87
C LYS A 473 9.34 0.47 20.70
N TYR A 474 10.10 0.98 19.75
CA TYR A 474 9.57 1.62 18.55
C TYR A 474 9.28 0.51 17.53
N GLU A 475 8.09 -0.10 17.62
CA GLU A 475 7.55 -0.90 16.52
C GLU A 475 7.17 0.06 15.39
N MET A 476 8.15 0.41 14.56
CA MET A 476 7.86 1.03 13.27
C MET A 476 7.16 0.01 12.39
N ILE A 477 5.85 0.21 12.25
CA ILE A 477 5.02 -0.32 11.19
C ILE A 477 5.62 0.18 9.87
N TYR A 478 6.46 -0.65 9.26
CA TYR A 478 6.58 -0.65 7.81
C TYR A 478 5.19 -0.94 7.25
N GLU A 479 4.49 0.08 6.79
CA GLU A 479 3.59 -0.17 5.68
C GLU A 479 4.46 -0.44 4.45
N ARG A 480 4.95 -1.69 4.30
CA ARG A 480 5.13 -2.20 2.94
C ARG A 480 3.75 -2.00 2.31
N LYS A 481 3.70 -1.21 1.22
CA LYS A 481 2.43 -0.97 0.53
C LYS A 481 1.80 -2.32 0.26
N GLU A 482 0.55 -2.47 0.67
CA GLU A 482 -0.22 -3.68 0.43
C GLU A 482 -0.20 -3.99 -1.06
N VAL A 483 0.28 -5.17 -1.41
CA VAL A 483 0.39 -5.62 -2.79
C VAL A 483 -0.86 -6.40 -3.15
N TYR A 484 -1.42 -6.12 -4.33
CA TYR A 484 -2.42 -6.99 -4.92
C TYR A 484 -1.73 -8.12 -5.67
N LEU A 485 -2.06 -9.36 -5.33
CA LEU A 485 -1.63 -10.55 -6.07
C LEU A 485 -2.85 -11.20 -6.72
N ASP A 486 -2.73 -11.57 -7.99
CA ASP A 486 -3.74 -12.41 -8.63
C ASP A 486 -3.69 -13.85 -8.08
N GLN A 487 -4.71 -14.65 -8.38
CA GLN A 487 -4.87 -15.99 -7.79
C GLN A 487 -3.67 -16.91 -8.07
N GLN A 488 -3.08 -16.86 -9.26
CA GLN A 488 -1.95 -17.71 -9.63
C GLN A 488 -0.71 -17.27 -8.86
N SER A 489 -0.46 -15.96 -8.82
CA SER A 489 0.65 -15.36 -8.09
C SER A 489 0.60 -15.66 -6.59
N ILE A 490 -0.58 -15.65 -5.96
CA ILE A 490 -0.74 -16.04 -4.54
C ILE A 490 -0.29 -17.49 -4.33
N ILE A 491 -0.77 -18.43 -5.16
CA ILE A 491 -0.46 -19.85 -5.00
C ILE A 491 1.03 -20.11 -5.20
N ASP A 492 1.63 -19.51 -6.23
CA ASP A 492 3.04 -19.66 -6.51
C ASP A 492 3.91 -19.04 -5.41
N HIS A 493 3.47 -17.90 -4.87
CA HIS A 493 4.09 -17.26 -3.71
C HIS A 493 4.07 -18.15 -2.48
N VAL A 494 2.87 -18.52 -2.02
CA VAL A 494 2.63 -19.37 -0.85
C VAL A 494 3.38 -20.69 -0.97
N SER A 495 3.28 -21.37 -2.12
CA SER A 495 3.95 -22.66 -2.34
C SER A 495 5.46 -22.55 -2.20
N SER A 496 6.07 -21.53 -2.80
CA SER A 496 7.51 -21.29 -2.68
C SER A 496 7.90 -20.90 -1.25
N TYR A 497 7.09 -20.09 -0.58
CA TYR A 497 7.33 -19.66 0.80
C TYR A 497 7.36 -20.86 1.75
N ILE A 498 6.33 -21.71 1.69
CA ILE A 498 6.24 -22.89 2.55
C ILE A 498 7.39 -23.88 2.29
N GLN A 499 7.77 -24.07 1.01
CA GLN A 499 8.93 -24.89 0.65
C GLN A 499 10.23 -24.35 1.24
N SER A 500 10.43 -23.02 1.21
CA SER A 500 11.61 -22.38 1.81
C SER A 500 11.67 -22.53 3.34
N LYS A 501 10.51 -22.70 4.00
CA LYS A 501 10.42 -23.03 5.44
C LYS A 501 10.61 -24.52 5.75
N GLY A 502 10.90 -25.34 4.74
CA GLY A 502 11.18 -26.76 4.90
C GLY A 502 9.95 -27.65 5.02
N PHE A 503 8.76 -27.14 4.72
CA PHE A 503 7.52 -27.93 4.71
C PHE A 503 7.11 -28.25 3.28
N PHE A 504 6.58 -29.45 3.06
CA PHE A 504 6.02 -29.86 1.79
C PHE A 504 4.52 -30.02 1.89
N TYR A 505 3.81 -29.32 1.01
CA TYR A 505 2.40 -29.56 0.72
C TYR A 505 2.25 -29.62 -0.80
N GLU A 506 1.37 -30.51 -1.27
CA GLU A 506 1.07 -30.55 -2.69
C GLU A 506 0.44 -29.24 -3.13
N LYS A 507 0.85 -28.74 -4.30
CA LYS A 507 0.35 -27.48 -4.85
C LYS A 507 -1.18 -27.49 -4.99
N ASN A 508 -1.76 -28.63 -5.36
CA ASN A 508 -3.21 -28.80 -5.49
C ASN A 508 -3.95 -28.64 -4.16
N ASP A 509 -3.35 -29.05 -3.03
CA ASP A 509 -3.96 -28.88 -1.72
C ASP A 509 -3.91 -27.41 -1.26
N LEU A 510 -2.84 -26.69 -1.58
CA LEU A 510 -2.76 -25.23 -1.37
C LEU A 510 -3.79 -24.49 -2.21
N VAL A 511 -3.97 -24.89 -3.48
CA VAL A 511 -5.01 -24.37 -4.36
C VAL A 511 -6.40 -24.63 -3.77
N ASN A 512 -6.67 -25.85 -3.32
CA ASN A 512 -7.95 -26.19 -2.72
C ASN A 512 -8.23 -25.38 -1.45
N PHE A 513 -7.21 -25.21 -0.59
CA PHE A 513 -7.30 -24.40 0.62
C PHE A 513 -7.62 -22.93 0.30
N PHE A 514 -6.88 -22.32 -0.63
CA PHE A 514 -7.12 -20.95 -1.09
C PHE A 514 -8.53 -20.76 -1.68
N LEU A 515 -8.94 -21.63 -2.61
CA LEU A 515 -10.27 -21.55 -3.23
C LEU A 515 -11.39 -21.73 -2.20
N SER A 516 -11.16 -22.59 -1.21
CA SER A 516 -12.11 -22.84 -0.11
C SER A 516 -12.26 -21.61 0.79
N LEU A 517 -11.16 -20.92 1.15
CA LEU A 517 -11.18 -19.65 1.90
C LEU A 517 -11.88 -18.53 1.12
N LYS A 518 -11.56 -18.38 -0.17
CA LYS A 518 -12.15 -17.37 -1.07
C LYS A 518 -13.65 -17.58 -1.29
N THR A 519 -14.09 -18.85 -1.32
CA THR A 519 -15.51 -19.22 -1.44
C THR A 519 -16.27 -18.87 -0.17
N LYS A 520 -15.70 -19.21 0.99
CA LYS A 520 -16.33 -18.95 2.29
C LYS A 520 -15.25 -18.82 3.36
N PRO A 521 -15.29 -17.79 4.22
CA PRO A 521 -14.29 -17.52 5.25
C PRO A 521 -14.44 -18.45 6.46
N PHE A 522 -14.83 -19.71 6.23
CA PHE A 522 -14.85 -20.77 7.24
C PHE A 522 -14.47 -22.12 6.61
N VAL A 523 -13.31 -22.63 7.02
CA VAL A 523 -12.74 -23.88 6.54
C VAL A 523 -12.42 -24.78 7.74
N ILE A 524 -12.62 -26.09 7.58
CA ILE A 524 -12.24 -27.10 8.57
C ILE A 524 -11.14 -27.96 7.97
N LEU A 525 -10.05 -28.13 8.71
CA LEU A 525 -8.95 -29.02 8.39
C LEU A 525 -9.05 -30.25 9.28
N SER A 526 -9.22 -31.41 8.64
CA SER A 526 -9.32 -32.71 9.30
C SER A 526 -8.14 -33.59 8.92
N GLY A 527 -7.75 -34.51 9.79
CA GLY A 527 -6.68 -35.47 9.53
C GLY A 527 -6.04 -35.98 10.81
N ILE A 528 -5.08 -36.89 10.67
CA ILE A 528 -4.36 -37.49 11.81
C ILE A 528 -3.61 -36.41 12.59
N SER A 529 -3.40 -36.62 13.89
CA SER A 529 -2.57 -35.72 14.69
C SER A 529 -1.13 -35.71 14.16
N GLY A 530 -0.48 -34.54 14.17
CA GLY A 530 0.89 -34.38 13.70
C GLY A 530 1.08 -34.21 12.18
N THR A 531 0.01 -34.12 11.38
CA THR A 531 0.10 -33.91 9.91
C THR A 531 0.33 -32.45 9.49
N GLY A 532 0.56 -31.54 10.44
CA GLY A 532 0.88 -30.13 10.13
C GLY A 532 -0.33 -29.23 9.84
N LYS A 533 -1.56 -29.64 10.17
CA LYS A 533 -2.80 -28.86 9.94
C LYS A 533 -2.75 -27.40 10.45
N THR A 534 -2.20 -27.19 11.64
CA THR A 534 -2.04 -25.83 12.19
C THR A 534 -0.92 -25.07 11.48
N LYS A 535 0.15 -25.79 11.11
CA LYS A 535 1.33 -25.21 10.43
C LYS A 535 1.04 -24.78 9.00
N ILE A 536 0.24 -25.51 8.22
CA ILE A 536 -0.12 -25.08 6.86
C ILE A 536 -0.86 -23.73 6.90
N VAL A 537 -1.77 -23.53 7.86
CA VAL A 537 -2.52 -22.27 7.99
C VAL A 537 -1.60 -21.14 8.45
N GLN A 538 -0.74 -21.42 9.44
CA GLN A 538 0.24 -20.47 9.92
C GLN A 538 1.15 -19.99 8.78
N TRP A 539 1.78 -20.90 8.04
CA TRP A 539 2.68 -20.52 6.96
C TRP A 539 1.95 -19.88 5.79
N PHE A 540 0.71 -20.28 5.51
CA PHE A 540 -0.13 -19.59 4.52
C PHE A 540 -0.35 -18.13 4.94
N ALA A 541 -0.79 -17.88 6.17
CA ALA A 541 -1.03 -16.53 6.70
C ALA A 541 0.26 -15.69 6.73
N GLU A 542 1.34 -16.25 7.28
CA GLU A 542 2.63 -15.58 7.40
C GLU A 542 3.21 -15.22 6.04
N SER A 543 3.06 -16.08 5.02
CA SER A 543 3.49 -15.77 3.65
C SER A 543 2.81 -14.53 3.06
N LEU A 544 1.60 -14.21 3.54
CA LEU A 544 0.78 -13.06 3.14
C LEU A 544 0.91 -11.87 4.12
N GLY A 545 1.91 -11.92 5.00
CA GLY A 545 2.23 -10.85 5.94
C GLY A 545 1.38 -10.86 7.21
N ALA A 546 0.49 -11.85 7.39
CA ALA A 546 -0.33 -11.99 8.58
C ALA A 546 0.36 -12.86 9.63
N THR A 547 0.80 -12.25 10.74
CA THR A 547 1.60 -12.93 11.78
C THR A 547 0.95 -12.83 13.16
N GLU A 548 1.43 -13.60 14.13
CA GLU A 548 1.00 -13.43 15.53
C GLU A 548 1.42 -12.07 16.10
N GLU A 549 2.62 -11.61 15.74
CA GLU A 549 3.21 -10.36 16.24
C GLU A 549 2.38 -9.13 15.86
N ASN A 550 1.88 -9.08 14.63
CA ASN A 550 1.03 -7.98 14.17
C ASN A 550 -0.47 -8.22 14.45
N GLY A 551 -0.82 -9.31 15.14
CA GLY A 551 -2.18 -9.65 15.52
C GLY A 551 -3.10 -10.06 14.37
N GLN A 552 -2.56 -10.32 13.16
CA GLN A 552 -3.34 -10.74 12.00
C GLN A 552 -3.49 -12.26 11.90
N PHE A 553 -2.63 -13.02 12.55
CA PHE A 553 -2.83 -14.45 12.77
C PHE A 553 -3.09 -14.68 14.27
N THR A 554 -4.13 -15.44 14.61
CA THR A 554 -4.46 -15.75 16.01
C THR A 554 -4.84 -17.22 16.16
N LEU A 555 -4.09 -17.94 16.99
CA LEU A 555 -4.37 -19.31 17.38
C LEU A 555 -5.18 -19.34 18.69
N ILE A 556 -6.38 -19.90 18.66
CA ILE A 556 -7.27 -20.06 19.80
C ILE A 556 -7.44 -21.56 20.09
N PRO A 557 -6.78 -22.10 21.13
CA PRO A 557 -6.96 -23.49 21.52
C PRO A 557 -8.34 -23.69 22.17
N VAL A 558 -9.14 -24.59 21.62
CA VAL A 558 -10.45 -24.95 22.18
C VAL A 558 -10.26 -25.81 23.42
N ARG A 559 -11.06 -25.56 24.46
CA ARG A 559 -11.00 -26.34 25.70
C ARG A 559 -12.21 -27.25 25.81
N PRO A 560 -12.05 -28.44 26.44
CA PRO A 560 -13.14 -29.41 26.55
C PRO A 560 -14.31 -28.94 27.43
N ASP A 561 -14.11 -27.93 28.28
CA ASP A 561 -15.14 -27.33 29.12
C ASP A 561 -15.99 -26.27 28.41
N TRP A 562 -15.68 -25.94 27.15
CA TRP A 562 -16.47 -24.98 26.37
C TRP A 562 -17.87 -25.50 26.12
N SER A 563 -18.87 -24.70 26.47
CA SER A 563 -20.27 -25.13 26.49
C SER A 563 -21.24 -24.17 25.80
N ASP A 564 -20.86 -22.89 25.64
CA ASP A 564 -21.67 -21.89 24.97
C ASP A 564 -20.82 -20.80 24.30
N SER A 565 -21.48 -19.88 23.57
CA SER A 565 -20.82 -18.85 22.79
C SER A 565 -19.96 -17.88 23.61
N SER A 566 -20.17 -17.81 24.92
CA SER A 566 -19.45 -16.90 25.79
C SER A 566 -17.99 -17.30 26.02
N ASP A 567 -17.68 -18.59 25.82
CA ASP A 567 -16.30 -19.09 25.87
C ASP A 567 -15.45 -18.54 24.73
N LEU A 568 -16.06 -18.33 23.56
CA LEU A 568 -15.39 -17.80 22.37
C LEU A 568 -15.54 -16.28 22.21
N LEU A 569 -16.73 -15.73 22.49
CA LEU A 569 -17.07 -14.33 22.25
C LEU A 569 -16.92 -13.46 23.50
N GLY A 570 -17.10 -14.01 24.70
CA GLY A 570 -17.04 -13.28 25.97
C GLY A 570 -18.36 -13.26 26.74
N TYR A 571 -18.32 -12.80 27.98
CA TYR A 571 -19.47 -12.77 28.91
C TYR A 571 -19.48 -11.49 29.75
N VAL A 572 -20.61 -11.18 30.37
CA VAL A 572 -20.70 -10.09 31.34
C VAL A 572 -20.44 -10.64 32.73
N ASN A 573 -19.48 -10.07 33.45
CA ASN A 573 -19.19 -10.44 34.84
C ASN A 573 -20.29 -9.95 35.80
N LEU A 574 -20.19 -10.31 37.08
CA LEU A 574 -21.17 -9.92 38.11
C LEU A 574 -21.21 -8.39 38.35
N GLN A 575 -20.18 -7.67 37.92
CA GLN A 575 -20.05 -6.22 38.01
C GLN A 575 -20.69 -5.50 36.82
N GLY A 576 -21.21 -6.24 35.83
CA GLY A 576 -21.82 -5.67 34.62
C GLY A 576 -20.79 -5.32 33.53
N GLU A 577 -19.55 -5.75 33.66
CA GLU A 577 -18.48 -5.47 32.70
C GLU A 577 -18.33 -6.64 31.73
N PHE A 578 -18.28 -6.34 30.43
CA PHE A 578 -18.05 -7.33 29.40
C PHE A 578 -16.58 -7.78 29.39
N GLN A 579 -16.37 -9.08 29.55
CA GLN A 579 -15.08 -9.76 29.49
C GLN A 579 -14.88 -10.30 28.07
N GLU A 580 -14.14 -9.54 27.26
CA GLU A 580 -13.84 -9.91 25.88
C GLU A 580 -12.88 -11.10 25.78
N ARG A 581 -13.03 -11.88 24.71
CA ARG A 581 -12.16 -13.00 24.35
C ARG A 581 -11.29 -12.63 23.14
N PRO A 582 -10.21 -13.39 22.85
CA PRO A 582 -9.25 -13.04 21.78
C PRO A 582 -9.91 -12.78 20.42
N LEU A 583 -10.97 -13.53 20.07
CA LEU A 583 -11.69 -13.34 18.81
C LEU A 583 -12.28 -11.92 18.67
N ILE A 584 -12.80 -11.33 19.76
CA ILE A 584 -13.37 -9.97 19.70
C ILE A 584 -12.31 -8.94 19.30
N LYS A 585 -11.11 -9.04 19.86
CA LYS A 585 -10.00 -8.15 19.51
C LYS A 585 -9.62 -8.27 18.04
N VAL A 586 -9.61 -9.49 17.51
CA VAL A 586 -9.33 -9.73 16.08
C VAL A 586 -10.41 -9.07 15.21
N LEU A 587 -11.69 -9.21 15.55
CA LEU A 587 -12.79 -8.60 14.79
C LEU A 587 -12.69 -7.07 14.80
N GLU A 588 -12.39 -6.46 15.95
CA GLU A 588 -12.22 -5.00 16.05
C GLU A 588 -11.01 -4.51 15.25
N ASN A 589 -9.86 -5.20 15.35
CA ASN A 589 -8.66 -4.86 14.59
C ASN A 589 -8.86 -5.01 13.08
N ALA A 590 -9.57 -6.05 12.66
CA ALA A 590 -9.88 -6.30 11.25
C ALA A 590 -10.83 -5.24 10.67
N ASP A 591 -11.81 -4.77 11.45
CA ASP A 591 -12.71 -3.68 11.07
C ASP A 591 -11.97 -2.35 10.90
N ALA A 592 -10.98 -2.09 11.77
CA ALA A 592 -10.11 -0.91 11.67
C ALA A 592 -9.15 -0.97 10.47
N ASN A 593 -8.79 -2.17 9.99
CA ASN A 593 -7.82 -2.39 8.92
C ASN A 593 -8.40 -3.27 7.79
N PRO A 594 -9.42 -2.79 7.05
CA PRO A 594 -10.23 -3.61 6.14
C PRO A 594 -9.46 -4.13 4.92
N ASN A 595 -8.30 -3.55 4.61
CA ASN A 595 -7.51 -3.95 3.44
C ASN A 595 -6.53 -5.09 3.73
N ARG A 596 -6.40 -5.56 4.97
CA ARG A 596 -5.47 -6.63 5.33
C ARG A 596 -6.19 -7.88 5.80
N PRO A 597 -5.76 -9.09 5.42
CA PRO A 597 -6.40 -10.32 5.84
C PRO A 597 -6.05 -10.68 7.29
N TYR A 598 -7.03 -11.21 8.01
CA TYR A 598 -6.91 -11.72 9.38
C TYR A 598 -7.31 -13.20 9.41
N PHE A 599 -6.47 -14.05 9.99
CA PHE A 599 -6.64 -15.49 10.08
C PHE A 599 -6.80 -15.91 11.54
N VAL A 600 -7.90 -16.60 11.86
CA VAL A 600 -8.13 -17.16 13.19
C VAL A 600 -8.20 -18.67 13.10
N VAL A 601 -7.33 -19.36 13.83
CA VAL A 601 -7.32 -20.81 13.92
C VAL A 601 -7.96 -21.24 15.23
N LEU A 602 -9.05 -22.00 15.16
CA LEU A 602 -9.67 -22.69 16.29
C LEU A 602 -9.08 -24.08 16.38
N ASP A 603 -8.06 -24.23 17.22
CA ASP A 603 -7.25 -25.45 17.30
C ASP A 603 -7.98 -26.54 18.10
N GLU A 604 -7.99 -27.75 17.56
CA GLU A 604 -8.72 -28.91 18.09
C GLU A 604 -10.19 -28.56 18.40
N MET A 605 -10.84 -27.90 17.44
CA MET A 605 -12.20 -27.38 17.54
C MET A 605 -13.22 -28.44 17.98
N ASN A 606 -12.98 -29.73 17.70
CA ASN A 606 -13.86 -30.83 18.09
C ASN A 606 -13.61 -31.40 19.50
N LEU A 607 -12.74 -30.81 20.32
CA LEU A 607 -12.64 -31.13 21.76
C LEU A 607 -13.91 -30.77 22.52
N ALA A 608 -14.64 -29.76 22.07
CA ALA A 608 -15.96 -29.39 22.58
C ALA A 608 -17.01 -29.54 21.47
N ARG A 609 -18.29 -29.50 21.84
CA ARG A 609 -19.38 -29.55 20.86
C ARG A 609 -19.44 -28.24 20.08
N VAL A 610 -18.87 -28.26 18.88
CA VAL A 610 -18.77 -27.09 17.97
C VAL A 610 -20.11 -26.38 17.79
N GLU A 611 -21.21 -27.12 17.62
CA GLU A 611 -22.52 -26.54 17.43
C GLU A 611 -23.10 -25.78 18.63
N TYR A 612 -22.45 -25.81 19.80
CA TYR A 612 -22.87 -25.06 20.99
C TYR A 612 -22.10 -23.75 21.08
N TYR A 613 -20.78 -23.81 21.25
CA TYR A 613 -19.98 -22.60 21.46
C TYR A 613 -19.77 -21.78 20.17
N PHE A 614 -19.87 -22.39 18.99
CA PHE A 614 -19.70 -21.69 17.71
C PHE A 614 -21.05 -21.30 17.07
N SER A 615 -22.16 -21.55 17.76
CA SER A 615 -23.51 -21.47 17.20
C SER A 615 -23.90 -20.07 16.73
N ASP A 616 -23.66 -19.05 17.55
CA ASP A 616 -23.99 -17.65 17.25
C ASP A 616 -23.11 -17.13 16.11
N PHE A 617 -21.81 -17.46 16.12
CA PHE A 617 -20.89 -17.10 15.05
C PHE A 617 -21.32 -17.71 13.71
N LEU A 618 -21.67 -19.01 13.68
CA LEU A 618 -22.21 -19.67 12.49
C LEU A 618 -23.52 -19.05 12.00
N SER A 619 -24.35 -18.51 12.90
CA SER A 619 -25.56 -17.77 12.52
C SER A 619 -25.22 -16.43 11.87
N VAL A 620 -24.25 -15.71 12.43
CA VAL A 620 -23.82 -14.40 11.93
C VAL A 620 -23.13 -14.49 10.57
N ILE A 621 -22.29 -15.52 10.32
CA ILE A 621 -21.70 -15.77 8.98
C ILE A 621 -22.79 -15.87 7.89
N GLU A 622 -23.96 -16.42 8.22
CA GLU A 622 -25.07 -16.59 7.27
C GLU A 622 -25.90 -15.32 7.07
N SER A 623 -25.71 -14.32 7.92
CA SER A 623 -26.34 -12.99 7.78
C SER A 623 -25.60 -12.08 6.80
N ARG A 624 -24.45 -12.53 6.25
CA ARG A 624 -23.65 -11.79 5.26
C ARG A 624 -24.52 -11.32 4.11
N LYS A 625 -24.47 -10.02 3.86
CA LYS A 625 -25.20 -9.38 2.76
C LYS A 625 -24.41 -8.21 2.21
N TRP A 626 -24.69 -7.87 0.97
CA TRP A 626 -24.23 -6.63 0.38
C TRP A 626 -24.94 -5.43 1.02
N LYS A 627 -24.14 -4.50 1.52
CA LYS A 627 -24.55 -3.16 1.94
C LYS A 627 -23.43 -2.21 1.51
N ASP A 628 -23.77 -1.18 0.75
CA ASP A 628 -22.79 -0.13 0.42
C ASP A 628 -21.55 -0.63 -0.32
N GLY A 629 -21.73 -1.61 -1.22
CA GLY A 629 -20.64 -2.25 -1.95
C GLY A 629 -19.71 -3.10 -1.07
N LYS A 630 -20.02 -3.24 0.21
CA LYS A 630 -19.26 -4.02 1.20
C LYS A 630 -20.11 -5.18 1.74
N ILE A 631 -19.43 -6.20 2.26
CA ILE A 631 -20.08 -7.31 2.95
C ILE A 631 -20.24 -6.91 4.41
N VAL A 632 -21.47 -6.95 4.91
CA VAL A 632 -21.77 -6.69 6.32
C VAL A 632 -22.52 -7.88 6.92
N THR A 633 -22.35 -8.08 8.23
CA THR A 633 -23.11 -9.07 9.00
C THR A 633 -23.96 -8.41 10.08
N SER A 634 -24.88 -9.17 10.66
CA SER A 634 -25.44 -8.85 11.98
C SER A 634 -24.32 -8.80 13.03
N PRO A 635 -24.54 -8.11 14.17
CA PRO A 635 -23.56 -8.09 15.24
C PRO A 635 -23.39 -9.46 15.89
N VAL A 636 -22.16 -9.84 16.23
CA VAL A 636 -21.83 -11.13 16.87
C VAL A 636 -22.33 -11.22 18.31
N ILE A 637 -22.45 -10.07 18.97
CA ILE A 637 -23.02 -9.92 20.31
C ILE A 637 -23.98 -8.73 20.28
N PRO A 638 -25.14 -8.77 20.96
CA PRO A 638 -26.03 -7.63 21.09
C PRO A 638 -25.32 -6.37 21.62
N GLU A 639 -25.57 -5.21 20.99
CA GLU A 639 -25.00 -3.92 21.40
C GLU A 639 -25.34 -3.54 22.84
N SER A 640 -26.48 -4.02 23.38
CA SER A 640 -26.87 -3.80 24.77
C SER A 640 -25.90 -4.41 25.79
N ILE A 641 -25.04 -5.34 25.37
CA ILE A 641 -24.08 -6.03 26.21
C ILE A 641 -22.70 -5.37 26.14
N THR A 642 -22.26 -5.00 24.94
CA THR A 642 -20.90 -4.49 24.68
C THR A 642 -20.84 -2.97 24.58
N ASN A 643 -21.98 -2.29 24.41
CA ASN A 643 -22.10 -0.90 23.97
C ASN A 643 -21.36 -0.61 22.64
N LYS A 644 -21.06 -1.65 21.86
CA LYS A 644 -20.30 -1.58 20.61
C LYS A 644 -20.99 -2.43 19.53
N HIS A 645 -20.99 -1.95 18.29
CA HIS A 645 -21.51 -2.69 17.15
C HIS A 645 -20.41 -3.55 16.52
N ILE A 646 -20.20 -4.76 17.05
CA ILE A 646 -19.13 -5.69 16.62
C ILE A 646 -19.70 -6.68 15.60
N THR A 647 -19.18 -6.67 14.38
CA THR A 647 -19.61 -7.58 13.27
C THR A 647 -18.49 -8.54 12.88
N ILE A 648 -18.71 -9.39 11.86
CA ILE A 648 -17.65 -10.17 11.23
C ILE A 648 -17.19 -9.43 9.96
N PRO A 649 -16.01 -8.79 9.96
CA PRO A 649 -15.46 -8.14 8.78
C PRO A 649 -15.16 -9.13 7.65
N SER A 650 -15.18 -8.66 6.40
CA SER A 650 -15.01 -9.52 5.22
C SER A 650 -13.59 -10.09 5.05
N ASN A 651 -12.62 -9.43 5.68
CA ASN A 651 -11.21 -9.78 5.68
C ASN A 651 -10.82 -10.75 6.82
N VAL A 652 -11.79 -11.32 7.56
CA VAL A 652 -11.54 -12.30 8.61
C VAL A 652 -11.84 -13.71 8.10
N TYR A 653 -10.86 -14.60 8.19
CA TYR A 653 -10.91 -15.99 7.77
C TYR A 653 -10.79 -16.91 8.99
N ILE A 654 -11.79 -17.77 9.22
CA ILE A 654 -11.77 -18.73 10.34
C ILE A 654 -11.42 -20.12 9.84
N ILE A 655 -10.48 -20.77 10.52
CA ILE A 655 -10.05 -22.13 10.23
C ILE A 655 -10.19 -22.98 11.49
N GLY A 656 -10.93 -24.09 11.45
CA GLY A 656 -10.99 -25.06 12.53
C GLY A 656 -10.08 -26.25 12.25
N THR A 657 -9.24 -26.67 13.19
CA THR A 657 -8.51 -27.95 13.07
C THR A 657 -9.26 -29.03 13.85
N VAL A 658 -9.33 -30.22 13.27
CA VAL A 658 -10.11 -31.35 13.80
C VAL A 658 -9.22 -32.59 13.75
N ASN A 659 -9.11 -33.29 14.88
CA ASN A 659 -8.48 -34.61 14.94
C ASN A 659 -9.56 -35.68 14.81
N MET A 660 -9.28 -36.75 14.05
CA MET A 660 -10.25 -37.82 13.77
C MET A 660 -10.13 -39.02 14.72
N ASP A 661 -9.59 -38.80 15.92
CA ASP A 661 -9.40 -39.81 16.96
C ASP A 661 -10.63 -39.98 17.87
N GLU A 662 -10.74 -41.15 18.51
CA GLU A 662 -11.91 -41.59 19.30
C GLU A 662 -12.26 -40.66 20.49
N THR A 663 -11.36 -39.76 20.89
CA THR A 663 -11.49 -38.89 22.07
C THR A 663 -12.19 -37.57 21.81
N THR A 664 -12.80 -37.37 20.64
CA THR A 664 -13.37 -36.08 20.23
C THR A 664 -14.84 -36.15 19.85
N HIS A 665 -15.52 -35.00 19.78
CA HIS A 665 -16.92 -34.92 19.38
C HIS A 665 -17.08 -34.92 17.85
N PRO A 666 -17.99 -35.73 17.28
CA PRO A 666 -18.25 -35.71 15.84
C PRO A 666 -18.89 -34.39 15.41
N LEU A 667 -18.52 -33.88 14.24
CA LEU A 667 -19.09 -32.65 13.68
C LEU A 667 -20.55 -32.87 13.26
N SER A 668 -21.45 -32.03 13.75
CA SER A 668 -22.85 -32.08 13.33
C SER A 668 -23.03 -31.61 11.88
N LYS A 669 -24.08 -32.11 11.20
CA LYS A 669 -24.46 -31.67 9.85
C LYS A 669 -24.61 -30.14 9.76
N LYS A 670 -25.05 -29.49 10.84
CA LYS A 670 -25.19 -28.03 10.95
C LYS A 670 -23.85 -27.31 10.74
N VAL A 671 -22.76 -27.86 11.25
CA VAL A 671 -21.41 -27.29 11.09
C VAL A 671 -20.87 -27.61 9.70
N LEU A 672 -21.00 -28.87 9.27
CA LEU A 672 -20.52 -29.34 7.96
C LEU A 672 -21.17 -28.61 6.78
N ASP A 673 -22.46 -28.29 6.87
CA ASP A 673 -23.19 -27.49 5.87
C ASP A 673 -22.64 -26.07 5.69
N ARG A 674 -21.83 -25.59 6.64
CA ARG A 674 -21.34 -24.20 6.68
C ARG A 674 -19.85 -24.09 6.43
N ALA A 675 -19.11 -25.19 6.35
CA ALA A 675 -17.66 -25.22 6.18
C ALA A 675 -17.24 -25.99 4.92
N ASN A 676 -16.13 -25.61 4.29
CA ASN A 676 -15.38 -26.54 3.44
C ASN A 676 -14.55 -27.44 4.36
N THR A 677 -14.64 -28.76 4.23
CA THR A 677 -13.83 -29.67 5.06
C THR A 677 -12.75 -30.35 4.24
N ILE A 678 -11.50 -29.96 4.48
CA ILE A 678 -10.32 -30.45 3.77
C ILE A 678 -9.67 -31.52 4.64
N GLU A 679 -9.34 -32.66 4.04
CA GLU A 679 -8.69 -33.78 4.72
C GLU A 679 -7.20 -33.84 4.33
N PHE A 680 -6.31 -33.69 5.31
CA PHE A 680 -4.86 -33.75 5.14
C PHE A 680 -4.32 -35.09 5.66
N ASN A 681 -4.25 -36.06 4.75
CA ASN A 681 -3.79 -37.42 5.07
C ASN A 681 -2.46 -37.80 4.41
N THR A 682 -1.95 -37.00 3.49
CA THR A 682 -0.70 -37.27 2.80
C THR A 682 0.48 -36.90 3.71
N VAL A 683 1.16 -37.92 4.23
CA VAL A 683 2.37 -37.74 5.04
C VAL A 683 3.57 -38.20 4.21
N ASN A 684 4.35 -37.24 3.72
CA ASN A 684 5.59 -37.51 3.00
C ASN A 684 6.77 -37.43 3.97
N LEU A 685 7.33 -38.57 4.35
CA LEU A 685 8.44 -38.68 5.32
C LEU A 685 9.82 -38.66 4.64
N ASP A 686 9.88 -38.78 3.32
CA ASP A 686 11.09 -38.84 2.50
C ASP A 686 11.43 -37.49 1.85
N TYR A 687 10.70 -36.43 2.17
CA TYR A 687 10.99 -35.08 1.73
C TYR A 687 12.17 -34.47 2.50
N PHE A 688 13.38 -34.70 2.02
CA PHE A 688 14.63 -34.17 2.61
C PHE A 688 15.04 -32.81 2.07
N ASN A 689 14.27 -32.18 1.18
CA ASN A 689 14.67 -30.90 0.56
C ASN A 689 14.84 -29.76 1.56
N PHE A 690 14.25 -29.85 2.76
CA PHE A 690 14.51 -28.90 3.85
C PHE A 690 15.95 -28.98 4.40
N LEU A 691 16.67 -30.08 4.14
CA LEU A 691 18.09 -30.24 4.45
C LEU A 691 19.00 -29.64 3.39
N MET A 692 18.44 -29.14 2.28
CA MET A 692 19.17 -28.43 1.24
C MET A 692 19.10 -26.93 1.54
N ASP A 693 20.18 -26.19 1.26
CA ASP A 693 20.21 -24.73 1.34
C ASP A 693 19.28 -24.15 0.26
N VAL A 694 17.99 -24.02 0.56
CA VAL A 694 17.01 -23.33 -0.27
C VAL A 694 16.99 -21.87 0.16
N GLU A 695 17.07 -20.93 -0.80
CA GLU A 695 16.95 -19.50 -0.51
C GLU A 695 15.62 -19.22 0.22
N GLU A 696 15.69 -18.56 1.38
CA GLU A 696 14.49 -18.16 2.13
C GLU A 696 13.67 -17.17 1.30
N LYS A 697 12.37 -17.44 1.17
CA LYS A 697 11.44 -16.52 0.53
C LYS A 697 10.81 -15.59 1.57
N GLU A 698 10.81 -14.29 1.32
CA GLU A 698 10.13 -13.32 2.18
C GLU A 698 8.61 -13.45 2.14
N ALA A 699 7.95 -12.98 3.19
CA ALA A 699 6.52 -12.72 3.19
C ALA A 699 6.18 -11.45 2.38
N GLU A 700 5.03 -11.48 1.71
CA GLU A 700 4.47 -10.32 1.00
C GLU A 700 3.35 -9.73 1.84
N ILE A 701 3.25 -8.40 1.98
CA ILE A 701 2.08 -7.80 2.65
C ILE A 701 0.95 -7.74 1.63
N VAL A 702 0.10 -8.75 1.62
CA VAL A 702 -0.93 -8.90 0.59
C VAL A 702 -2.23 -8.23 1.02
N SER A 703 -2.83 -7.46 0.11
CA SER A 703 -4.15 -6.87 0.32
C SER A 703 -5.24 -7.94 0.35
N ASP A 704 -6.21 -7.82 1.26
CA ASP A 704 -7.39 -8.68 1.35
C ASP A 704 -8.18 -8.74 0.04
N SER A 705 -8.10 -7.71 -0.81
CA SER A 705 -8.68 -7.74 -2.16
C SER A 705 -8.26 -8.95 -3.01
N SER A 706 -7.11 -9.55 -2.70
CA SER A 706 -6.57 -10.77 -3.32
C SER A 706 -7.35 -12.03 -2.88
N LEU A 707 -7.78 -12.09 -1.61
CA LEU A 707 -8.50 -13.21 -0.99
C LEU A 707 -10.02 -13.01 -0.99
N ALA A 708 -10.50 -11.77 -0.99
CA ALA A 708 -11.90 -11.39 -0.81
C ALA A 708 -12.85 -12.12 -1.77
N THR A 709 -13.99 -12.50 -1.24
CA THR A 709 -15.06 -13.13 -2.02
C THR A 709 -15.76 -12.10 -2.91
N LYS A 710 -16.08 -12.50 -4.14
CA LYS A 710 -16.84 -11.68 -5.10
C LYS A 710 -18.34 -12.02 -5.13
N TYR A 711 -18.72 -13.19 -4.63
CA TYR A 711 -20.08 -13.72 -4.78
C TYR A 711 -20.65 -14.06 -3.40
N LEU A 712 -21.84 -13.53 -3.10
CA LEU A 712 -22.65 -13.96 -1.96
C LEU A 712 -23.91 -14.72 -2.41
N HIS A 713 -24.37 -14.47 -3.63
CA HIS A 713 -25.59 -15.06 -4.16
C HIS A 713 -25.36 -15.67 -5.55
N LEU A 714 -26.00 -16.82 -5.83
CA LEU A 714 -25.83 -17.49 -7.13
C LEU A 714 -26.13 -16.59 -8.33
N LYS A 715 -27.09 -15.66 -8.22
CA LYS A 715 -27.44 -14.73 -9.30
C LYS A 715 -26.23 -13.91 -9.80
N GLU A 716 -25.29 -13.59 -8.90
CA GLU A 716 -24.09 -12.80 -9.19
C GLU A 716 -23.12 -13.66 -10.01
N CYS A 717 -22.83 -14.86 -9.52
CA CYS A 717 -22.01 -15.85 -10.22
C CYS A 717 -22.61 -16.26 -11.58
N PHE A 718 -23.94 -16.44 -11.64
CA PHE A 718 -24.65 -16.85 -12.85
C PHE A 718 -24.58 -15.80 -13.96
N LYS A 719 -24.63 -14.51 -13.61
CA LYS A 719 -24.53 -13.42 -14.59
C LYS A 719 -23.21 -13.43 -15.36
N GLU A 720 -22.14 -13.88 -14.71
CA GLU A 720 -20.78 -13.90 -15.26
C GLU A 720 -20.37 -15.28 -15.79
N ASN A 721 -20.96 -16.37 -15.26
CA ASN A 721 -20.54 -17.75 -15.51
C ASN A 721 -21.75 -18.67 -15.79
N GLU A 722 -22.67 -18.26 -16.67
CA GLU A 722 -23.94 -18.96 -16.90
C GLU A 722 -23.77 -20.44 -17.29
N ASP A 723 -22.94 -20.73 -18.29
CA ASP A 723 -22.74 -22.10 -18.79
C ASP A 723 -22.13 -23.01 -17.72
N LEU A 724 -21.14 -22.49 -16.98
CA LEU A 724 -20.51 -23.18 -15.85
C LEU A 724 -21.56 -23.56 -14.80
N VAL A 725 -22.36 -22.58 -14.35
CA VAL A 725 -23.38 -22.80 -13.32
C VAL A 725 -24.44 -23.81 -13.78
N ARG A 726 -24.85 -23.75 -15.06
CA ARG A 726 -25.81 -24.71 -15.63
C ARG A 726 -25.23 -26.12 -15.66
N ASN A 727 -23.97 -26.27 -16.10
CA ASN A 727 -23.30 -27.56 -16.14
C ASN A 727 -23.19 -28.18 -14.73
N ILE A 728 -22.67 -27.43 -13.76
CA ILE A 728 -22.55 -27.88 -12.37
C ILE A 728 -23.91 -28.25 -11.79
N SER A 729 -24.94 -27.44 -12.05
CA SER A 729 -26.30 -27.71 -11.56
C SER A 729 -26.85 -29.02 -12.10
N ASN A 730 -26.59 -29.36 -13.36
CA ASN A 730 -27.00 -30.64 -13.94
C ASN A 730 -26.32 -31.83 -13.26
N ILE A 731 -25.01 -31.74 -13.00
CA ILE A 731 -24.26 -32.78 -12.27
C ILE A 731 -24.82 -32.94 -10.86
N LEU A 732 -25.06 -31.83 -10.14
CA LEU A 732 -25.62 -31.87 -8.80
C LEU A 732 -27.06 -32.42 -8.75
N ILE A 733 -27.86 -32.25 -9.82
CA ILE A 733 -29.18 -32.87 -9.94
C ILE A 733 -29.06 -34.39 -10.02
N GLU A 734 -28.09 -34.92 -10.77
CA GLU A 734 -27.83 -36.37 -10.84
C GLU A 734 -27.36 -36.93 -9.50
N VAL A 735 -26.43 -36.24 -8.84
CA VAL A 735 -25.98 -36.59 -7.49
C VAL A 735 -27.15 -36.56 -6.50
N ASN A 736 -28.02 -35.55 -6.54
CA ASN A 736 -29.16 -35.44 -5.63
C ASN A 736 -30.19 -36.56 -5.78
N LYS A 737 -30.42 -37.07 -7.00
CA LYS A 737 -31.29 -38.24 -7.21
C LYS A 737 -30.79 -39.46 -6.45
N THR A 738 -29.47 -39.64 -6.41
CA THR A 738 -28.80 -40.72 -5.66
C THR A 738 -28.97 -40.51 -4.16
N LEU A 739 -28.69 -39.30 -3.66
CA LEU A 739 -28.70 -38.97 -2.23
C LEU A 739 -30.09 -38.94 -1.57
N GLU A 740 -31.16 -38.89 -2.36
CA GLU A 740 -32.55 -38.78 -1.86
C GLU A 740 -32.95 -39.96 -0.97
N THR A 741 -32.49 -41.17 -1.31
CA THR A 741 -32.87 -42.42 -0.61
C THR A 741 -32.43 -42.47 0.85
N VAL A 742 -31.38 -41.74 1.21
CA VAL A 742 -30.83 -41.62 2.58
C VAL A 742 -31.07 -40.25 3.19
N GLY A 743 -31.81 -39.36 2.51
CA GLY A 743 -32.08 -38.00 2.97
C GLY A 743 -30.84 -37.12 3.10
N ALA A 744 -29.81 -37.36 2.28
CA ALA A 744 -28.54 -36.62 2.31
C ALA A 744 -28.40 -35.56 1.21
N GLN A 745 -29.52 -35.20 0.55
CA GLN A 745 -29.58 -34.26 -0.57
C GLN A 745 -28.83 -32.95 -0.30
N VAL A 746 -28.23 -32.42 -1.36
CA VAL A 746 -27.53 -31.14 -1.42
C VAL A 746 -28.56 -30.01 -1.56
N GLY A 747 -28.56 -29.09 -0.61
CA GLY A 747 -29.41 -27.89 -0.63
C GLY A 747 -28.81 -26.73 -1.42
N TYR A 748 -29.58 -25.64 -1.55
CA TYR A 748 -29.19 -24.46 -2.33
C TYR A 748 -27.86 -23.83 -1.88
N ARG A 749 -27.60 -23.76 -0.57
CA ARG A 749 -26.35 -23.19 -0.04
C ARG A 749 -25.11 -23.91 -0.56
N ILE A 750 -25.13 -25.25 -0.50
CA ILE A 750 -23.99 -26.06 -0.93
C ILE A 750 -23.81 -25.94 -2.45
N ARG A 751 -24.91 -25.98 -3.22
CA ARG A 751 -24.86 -25.72 -4.67
C ARG A 751 -24.18 -24.37 -4.97
N ASP A 752 -24.60 -23.31 -4.28
CA ASP A 752 -24.08 -21.97 -4.52
C ASP A 752 -22.58 -21.90 -4.19
N GLU A 753 -22.15 -22.50 -3.09
CA GLU A 753 -20.74 -22.59 -2.71
C GLU A 753 -19.89 -23.39 -3.71
N ILE A 754 -20.39 -24.52 -4.21
CA ILE A 754 -19.72 -25.29 -5.27
C ILE A 754 -19.58 -24.44 -6.54
N CYS A 755 -20.63 -23.73 -6.95
CA CYS A 755 -20.58 -22.84 -8.10
C CYS A 755 -19.55 -21.71 -7.92
N PHE A 756 -19.47 -21.09 -6.74
CA PHE A 756 -18.50 -20.04 -6.45
C PHE A 756 -17.07 -20.56 -6.50
N TYR A 757 -16.81 -21.72 -5.87
CA TYR A 757 -15.50 -22.38 -5.90
C TYR A 757 -15.06 -22.63 -7.35
N MET A 758 -15.94 -23.23 -8.16
CA MET A 758 -15.65 -23.55 -9.54
C MET A 758 -15.43 -22.30 -10.39
N ALA A 759 -16.19 -21.23 -10.16
CA ALA A 759 -16.00 -19.95 -10.86
C ALA A 759 -14.67 -19.30 -10.51
N TYR A 760 -14.24 -19.33 -9.24
CA TYR A 760 -12.91 -18.84 -8.86
C TYR A 760 -11.80 -19.68 -9.49
N ASN A 761 -11.96 -21.01 -9.51
CA ASN A 761 -11.02 -21.90 -10.18
C ASN A 761 -10.87 -21.56 -11.68
N GLU A 762 -11.98 -21.34 -12.40
CA GLU A 762 -11.94 -20.99 -13.82
C GLU A 762 -11.30 -19.61 -14.06
N GLN A 763 -11.57 -18.63 -13.20
CA GLN A 763 -10.94 -17.30 -13.24
C GLN A 763 -9.43 -17.36 -13.01
N GLY A 764 -8.99 -18.18 -12.05
CA GLY A 764 -7.57 -18.35 -11.71
C GLY A 764 -6.83 -19.36 -12.59
N LYS A 765 -7.55 -20.19 -13.35
CA LYS A 765 -7.01 -21.33 -14.13
C LYS A 765 -6.13 -22.28 -13.29
N LEU A 766 -6.56 -22.54 -12.06
CA LEU A 766 -5.72 -23.24 -11.07
C LEU A 766 -5.74 -24.77 -11.22
N LEU A 767 -6.93 -25.36 -11.43
CA LEU A 767 -7.16 -26.79 -11.65
C LEU A 767 -8.03 -27.00 -12.90
N SER A 768 -7.99 -28.22 -13.46
CA SER A 768 -8.98 -28.61 -14.45
C SER A 768 -10.39 -28.68 -13.85
N PHE A 769 -11.41 -28.63 -14.70
CA PHE A 769 -12.81 -28.69 -14.25
C PHE A 769 -13.10 -29.95 -13.43
N ASP A 770 -12.68 -31.12 -13.91
CA ASP A 770 -12.95 -32.38 -13.23
C ASP A 770 -12.18 -32.50 -11.90
N GLU A 771 -10.94 -32.00 -11.82
CA GLU A 771 -10.16 -31.97 -10.57
C GLU A 771 -10.79 -31.06 -9.51
N ALA A 772 -11.20 -29.86 -9.90
CA ALA A 772 -11.85 -28.91 -8.98
C ALA A 772 -13.20 -29.45 -8.49
N LEU A 773 -13.97 -30.09 -9.37
CA LEU A 773 -15.25 -30.68 -9.01
C LEU A 773 -15.08 -31.93 -8.14
N ASP A 774 -14.03 -32.74 -8.36
CA ASP A 774 -13.66 -33.86 -7.49
C ASP A 774 -13.41 -33.39 -6.05
N TYR A 775 -12.65 -32.29 -5.86
CA TYR A 775 -12.51 -31.66 -4.54
C TYR A 775 -13.87 -31.29 -3.93
N GLN A 776 -14.78 -30.71 -4.71
CA GLN A 776 -16.10 -30.31 -4.22
C GLN A 776 -16.98 -31.52 -3.84
N ILE A 777 -16.97 -32.59 -4.62
CA ILE A 777 -17.68 -33.83 -4.27
C ILE A 777 -17.10 -34.38 -2.96
N TYR A 778 -15.77 -34.46 -2.87
CA TYR A 778 -15.05 -34.95 -1.69
C TYR A 778 -15.35 -34.14 -0.42
N GLN A 779 -15.33 -32.80 -0.49
CA GLN A 779 -15.36 -31.93 0.69
C GLN A 779 -16.76 -31.41 1.08
N LYS A 780 -17.75 -31.50 0.19
CA LYS A 780 -19.12 -31.02 0.43
C LYS A 780 -20.19 -32.09 0.39
N ILE A 781 -19.98 -33.16 -0.37
CA ILE A 781 -21.02 -34.18 -0.61
C ILE A 781 -20.76 -35.40 0.26
N LEU A 782 -19.59 -36.03 0.11
CA LEU A 782 -19.25 -37.25 0.83
C LEU A 782 -19.27 -37.14 2.36
N PRO A 783 -18.90 -36.01 3.00
CA PRO A 783 -18.88 -35.90 4.46
C PRO A 783 -20.24 -36.02 5.13
N ARG A 784 -21.32 -35.98 4.34
CA ARG A 784 -22.72 -36.12 4.78
C ARG A 784 -23.14 -37.59 4.92
N LEU A 785 -22.35 -38.52 4.38
CA LEU A 785 -22.69 -39.93 4.28
C LEU A 785 -22.11 -40.69 5.48
N ALA A 786 -23.02 -41.30 6.23
CA ALA A 786 -22.71 -42.25 7.29
C ALA A 786 -23.93 -43.14 7.53
N GLY A 787 -23.71 -44.42 7.81
CA GLY A 787 -24.80 -45.37 8.04
C GLY A 787 -24.35 -46.82 8.08
N SER A 788 -25.26 -47.68 8.53
CA SER A 788 -25.11 -49.14 8.61
C SER A 788 -26.22 -49.89 7.85
N ASP A 789 -27.06 -49.18 7.10
CA ASP A 789 -28.18 -49.77 6.37
C ASP A 789 -27.89 -49.92 4.87
N GLY A 790 -28.50 -50.92 4.24
CA GLY A 790 -28.25 -51.22 2.81
C GLY A 790 -28.61 -50.09 1.83
N ARG A 791 -29.45 -49.12 2.23
CA ARG A 791 -29.66 -47.91 1.39
C ARG A 791 -28.41 -47.05 1.32
N THR A 792 -27.66 -46.96 2.43
CA THR A 792 -26.38 -46.24 2.46
C THR A 792 -25.35 -46.93 1.57
N GLU A 793 -25.27 -48.26 1.61
CA GLU A 793 -24.42 -49.04 0.71
C GLU A 793 -24.74 -48.78 -0.77
N GLU A 794 -26.01 -48.83 -1.14
CA GLU A 794 -26.48 -48.59 -2.52
C GLU A 794 -26.13 -47.17 -3.00
N VAL A 795 -26.32 -46.17 -2.14
CA VAL A 795 -25.93 -44.78 -2.44
C VAL A 795 -24.43 -44.67 -2.69
N LEU A 796 -23.60 -45.32 -1.87
CA LEU A 796 -22.15 -45.29 -2.04
C LEU A 796 -21.73 -45.96 -3.36
N LYS A 797 -22.35 -47.08 -3.73
CA LYS A 797 -22.11 -47.75 -5.02
C LYS A 797 -22.51 -46.86 -6.20
N GLN A 798 -23.69 -46.23 -6.16
CA GLN A 798 -24.14 -45.34 -7.23
C GLN A 798 -23.25 -44.10 -7.37
N LEU A 799 -22.80 -43.51 -6.26
CA LEU A 799 -21.83 -42.41 -6.29
C LEU A 799 -20.46 -42.87 -6.80
N TYR A 800 -20.03 -44.10 -6.47
CA TYR A 800 -18.79 -44.66 -7.00
C TYR A 800 -18.86 -44.78 -8.51
N VAL A 801 -19.96 -45.31 -9.05
CA VAL A 801 -20.20 -45.37 -10.51
C VAL A 801 -20.16 -43.98 -11.15
N LEU A 802 -20.77 -42.97 -10.53
CA LEU A 802 -20.71 -41.59 -11.02
C LEU A 802 -19.29 -41.00 -11.03
N CYS A 803 -18.42 -41.44 -10.11
CA CYS A 803 -17.05 -40.95 -10.00
C CYS A 803 -16.05 -41.74 -10.86
N ALA A 804 -16.22 -43.05 -10.98
CA ALA A 804 -15.30 -43.96 -11.64
C ALA A 804 -15.72 -44.35 -13.07
N ASN A 805 -17.00 -44.14 -13.43
CA ASN A 805 -17.64 -44.66 -14.65
C ASN A 805 -17.63 -46.20 -14.76
N GLU A 806 -17.59 -46.90 -13.63
CA GLU A 806 -17.62 -48.36 -13.54
C GLU A 806 -18.24 -48.83 -12.22
N GLU A 807 -18.63 -50.10 -12.16
CA GLU A 807 -19.15 -50.71 -10.94
C GLU A 807 -18.04 -50.95 -9.91
N TYR A 808 -18.38 -50.84 -8.63
CA TYR A 808 -17.45 -51.12 -7.54
C TYR A 808 -17.07 -52.60 -7.52
N ASP A 809 -15.76 -52.86 -7.55
CA ASP A 809 -15.15 -54.18 -7.34
C ASP A 809 -14.32 -54.14 -6.05
N SER A 810 -14.68 -54.98 -5.07
CA SER A 810 -13.98 -55.06 -3.78
C SER A 810 -12.52 -55.50 -3.91
N GLY A 811 -12.16 -56.18 -5.01
CA GLY A 811 -10.80 -56.63 -5.33
C GLY A 811 -9.87 -55.55 -5.92
N ASN A 812 -10.40 -54.41 -6.39
CA ASN A 812 -9.59 -53.35 -6.98
C ASN A 812 -9.39 -52.18 -6.00
N ASN A 813 -8.14 -51.92 -5.61
CA ASN A 813 -7.81 -50.95 -4.57
C ASN A 813 -7.44 -49.56 -5.10
N ASP A 814 -7.26 -49.40 -6.41
CA ASP A 814 -6.79 -48.17 -7.00
C ASP A 814 -7.84 -47.59 -7.96
N ALA A 815 -8.36 -46.40 -7.64
CA ALA A 815 -9.26 -45.65 -8.51
C ALA A 815 -8.57 -44.43 -9.15
N SER A 816 -7.25 -44.45 -9.31
CA SER A 816 -6.47 -43.35 -9.91
C SER A 816 -6.88 -43.00 -11.35
N TYR A 817 -7.45 -43.94 -12.11
CA TYR A 817 -7.96 -43.75 -13.47
C TYR A 817 -9.38 -43.17 -13.55
N ALA A 818 -10.07 -43.04 -12.42
CA ALA A 818 -11.45 -42.56 -12.35
C ALA A 818 -11.58 -41.11 -12.87
N LYS A 819 -12.81 -40.73 -13.26
CA LYS A 819 -13.10 -39.34 -13.62
C LYS A 819 -12.89 -38.39 -12.42
N TYR A 820 -13.29 -38.82 -11.23
CA TYR A 820 -13.07 -38.12 -9.96
C TYR A 820 -12.29 -39.03 -8.99
N PRO A 821 -10.94 -39.12 -9.11
CA PRO A 821 -10.13 -40.08 -8.38
C PRO A 821 -10.20 -39.98 -6.86
N ARG A 822 -10.23 -38.78 -6.29
CA ARG A 822 -10.24 -38.61 -4.81
C ARG A 822 -11.55 -39.11 -4.24
N SER A 823 -12.65 -38.70 -4.84
CA SER A 823 -14.00 -39.11 -4.46
C SER A 823 -14.20 -40.62 -4.64
N ALA A 824 -13.75 -41.19 -5.76
CA ALA A 824 -13.83 -42.63 -6.02
C ALA A 824 -13.02 -43.45 -5.01
N ASN A 825 -11.78 -43.05 -4.70
CA ASN A 825 -10.95 -43.72 -3.70
C ASN A 825 -11.59 -43.67 -2.30
N LYS A 826 -12.13 -42.51 -1.89
CA LYS A 826 -12.82 -42.40 -0.60
C LYS A 826 -14.09 -43.26 -0.53
N LEU A 827 -14.88 -43.26 -1.60
CA LEU A 827 -16.08 -44.10 -1.71
C LEU A 827 -15.73 -45.60 -1.64
N SER A 828 -14.65 -46.02 -2.31
CA SER A 828 -14.13 -47.40 -2.21
C SER A 828 -13.74 -47.76 -0.77
N HIS A 829 -13.03 -46.87 -0.08
CA HIS A 829 -12.70 -47.07 1.34
C HIS A 829 -13.94 -47.17 2.23
N MET A 830 -14.93 -46.30 2.02
CA MET A 830 -16.19 -46.32 2.76
C MET A 830 -17.00 -47.59 2.50
N LEU A 831 -17.06 -48.07 1.25
CA LEU A 831 -17.73 -49.32 0.89
C LEU A 831 -17.06 -50.53 1.53
N ARG A 832 -15.73 -50.63 1.48
CA ARG A 832 -15.00 -51.71 2.16
C ARG A 832 -15.29 -51.76 3.65
N ARG A 833 -15.27 -50.61 4.32
CA ARG A 833 -15.61 -50.57 5.75
C ARG A 833 -17.03 -50.97 6.03
N PHE A 834 -17.97 -50.60 5.18
CA PHE A 834 -19.33 -51.11 5.30
C PHE A 834 -19.37 -52.65 5.20
N GLU A 835 -18.61 -53.24 4.27
CA GLU A 835 -18.51 -54.70 4.11
C GLU A 835 -17.85 -55.41 5.31
N TYR A 836 -16.80 -54.81 5.89
CA TYR A 836 -16.06 -55.40 7.02
C TYR A 836 -16.71 -55.15 8.38
N ASP A 837 -17.11 -53.91 8.65
CA ASP A 837 -17.51 -53.43 9.97
C ASP A 837 -19.03 -53.27 10.11
N GLY A 838 -19.79 -53.37 9.01
CA GLY A 838 -21.25 -53.19 8.98
C GLY A 838 -21.70 -51.73 9.21
N PHE A 839 -20.77 -50.79 9.28
CA PHE A 839 -21.00 -49.36 9.41
C PHE A 839 -19.92 -48.60 8.65
N THR A 840 -20.29 -47.48 8.05
CA THR A 840 -19.34 -46.60 7.38
C THR A 840 -19.65 -45.14 7.65
N SER A 841 -18.62 -44.32 7.58
CA SER A 841 -18.67 -42.87 7.74
C SER A 841 -17.49 -42.28 7.00
N PHE A 842 -17.67 -41.10 6.42
CA PHE A 842 -16.57 -40.38 5.77
C PHE A 842 -15.42 -40.08 6.74
N TRP A 843 -15.71 -39.95 8.03
CA TRP A 843 -14.78 -39.44 9.05
C TRP A 843 -13.93 -40.48 9.74
N ILE A 844 -14.23 -41.77 9.54
CA ILE A 844 -13.59 -42.86 10.28
C ILE A 844 -12.66 -43.60 9.34
#